data_AF-A0A524L7H8-F1
#
_entry.id   AF-A0A524L7H8-F1
#
_cell.length_a   1.000
_cell.length_b   1.000
_cell.length_c   1.000
_cell.angle_alpha   90.00
_cell.angle_beta   90.00
_cell.angle_gamma   90.00
#
_symmetry.space_group_name_H-M   'P 1'
#
loop_
_entity.id
_entity.type
_entity.pdbx_description
1 polymer ?
#
loop_
_entity_poly.entity_id
_entity_poly.type
_entity_poly.pdbx_seq_one_letter_code
_entity_poly.pdbx_strand_id
1 'polypeptide(L)'
;MDLRAAALLLAVATGFGGLVQEVAWQRVLATLLGSHSEATAAVLALFLGGLAVGYRVFGSLSRRWVEAAAAQGRSPRLLLRYAVIEAAVGVWALGFPALFAIVRGLSAHLPHEVGGLGFAVDIALSACLIGPPAVLMGATIPLLTQALARDVGDATRLHALVYASNTAGAFAGALAAGLWLVPDLGLVAVLRLAGAIHLVAAAAYAVLEPRAAVARRATPAGPASAAPHAGVLCAIALLCGFAMMSVQAVLIRVGALALGSSQFTFSIVVAVFVLCIALGSFAVSALSRVPALLLPASLWALAGLLALLYLEMDAAPYWAHRLRILFRDDPAAFVPYHVNAFVCLLGILALPVALSGATLPLLFHDLRRRAGELGDAAGLLYAWNTAGSLLGALLGGYALLFWLDLHHVFRIALAALVLAAALAARLGAASRVGRRVPLAAGIAALAALAALQGWDPQRLSSGLFRNRQPLAFSSEGPAAFFTRFSRGEIVFYDDDPIASVALIAPRPDSLSVVTNGKPDSAVPADRTTTCLAALIPAVLATRVERAFVVGYATGVTAGELAALDEVREVRVAEISPAIARAAPLFDFANLAASRNPKLQIVRGDAYRTLQRASGPFDLIVSEPSNPWVAGVEMLYSREFLEAARARLAPGGVHAQWFHTYESDAASIATILRSYDAVFEHTAVWYKLG
;
A
#
# COMPACT_ATOMS: atom_id res chain seq x y z
N MET A 1 -11.94 3.08 36.52
CA MET A 1 -10.88 2.79 35.52
C MET A 1 -9.68 3.70 35.80
N ASP A 2 -8.47 3.15 35.86
CA ASP A 2 -7.22 3.92 35.97
C ASP A 2 -7.10 4.91 34.79
N LEU A 3 -6.59 6.12 35.02
CA LEU A 3 -6.35 7.15 34.01
C LEU A 3 -5.53 6.61 32.83
N ARG A 4 -4.51 5.79 33.11
CA ARG A 4 -3.66 5.20 32.06
C ARG A 4 -4.43 4.22 31.20
N ALA A 5 -5.17 3.31 31.81
CA ALA A 5 -5.99 2.35 31.08
C ALA A 5 -7.04 3.06 30.21
N ALA A 6 -7.67 4.10 30.75
CA ALA A 6 -8.61 4.94 30.01
C ALA A 6 -7.96 5.57 28.76
N ALA A 7 -6.81 6.22 28.94
CA ALA A 7 -6.11 6.87 27.84
C ALA A 7 -5.59 5.87 26.79
N LEU A 8 -5.14 4.68 27.19
CA LEU A 8 -4.71 3.65 26.24
C LEU A 8 -5.88 3.08 25.43
N LEU A 9 -7.06 2.87 26.04
CA LEU A 9 -8.27 2.47 25.32
C LEU A 9 -8.71 3.53 24.31
N LEU A 10 -8.60 4.81 24.67
CA LEU A 10 -8.87 5.91 23.73
C LEU A 10 -7.83 5.93 22.60
N ALA A 11 -6.57 5.61 22.86
CA ALA A 11 -5.54 5.46 21.82
C ALA A 11 -5.86 4.33 20.85
N VAL A 12 -6.46 3.22 21.31
CA VAL A 12 -6.99 2.17 20.42
C VAL A 12 -8.10 2.74 19.53
N ALA A 13 -9.04 3.49 20.10
CA ALA A 13 -10.15 4.08 19.33
C ALA A 13 -9.67 5.11 18.28
N THR A 14 -8.74 6.00 18.64
CA THR A 14 -8.19 6.98 17.69
C THR A 14 -7.30 6.32 16.63
N GLY A 15 -6.55 5.27 17.00
CA GLY A 15 -5.82 4.44 16.04
C GLY A 15 -6.76 3.76 15.03
N PHE A 16 -7.89 3.22 15.50
CA PHE A 16 -8.93 2.64 14.65
C PHE A 16 -9.52 3.69 13.69
N GLY A 17 -9.97 4.83 14.21
CA GLY A 17 -10.52 5.93 13.40
C GLY A 17 -9.53 6.43 12.35
N GLY A 18 -8.27 6.59 12.74
CA GLY A 18 -7.20 7.06 11.86
C GLY A 18 -6.95 6.17 10.65
N LEU A 19 -6.87 4.84 10.85
CA LEU A 19 -6.65 3.92 9.72
C LEU A 19 -7.90 3.69 8.88
N VAL A 20 -9.09 3.74 9.47
CA VAL A 20 -10.34 3.74 8.71
C VAL A 20 -10.38 4.93 7.76
N GLN A 21 -9.98 6.10 8.25
CA GLN A 21 -9.91 7.33 7.48
C GLN A 21 -8.83 7.27 6.39
N GLU A 22 -7.66 6.71 6.68
CA GLU A 22 -6.59 6.50 5.67
C GLU A 22 -7.05 5.60 4.51
N VAL A 23 -7.68 4.44 4.81
CA VAL A 23 -8.19 3.52 3.79
C VAL A 23 -9.28 4.20 2.94
N ALA A 24 -10.16 4.99 3.56
CA ALA A 24 -11.17 5.75 2.84
C ALA A 24 -10.54 6.83 1.93
N TRP A 25 -9.51 7.54 2.42
CA TRP A 25 -8.81 8.56 1.63
C TRP A 25 -8.11 7.97 0.41
N GLN A 26 -7.46 6.81 0.54
CA GLN A 26 -6.84 6.13 -0.61
C GLN A 26 -7.85 5.90 -1.75
N ARG A 27 -9.06 5.42 -1.41
CA ARG A 27 -10.11 5.15 -2.40
C ARG A 27 -10.72 6.42 -2.99
N VAL A 28 -10.96 7.45 -2.16
CA VAL A 28 -11.50 8.72 -2.65
C VAL A 28 -10.49 9.42 -3.56
N LEU A 29 -9.23 9.51 -3.15
CA LEU A 29 -8.19 10.19 -3.92
C LEU A 29 -7.82 9.45 -5.21
N ALA A 30 -8.04 8.13 -5.30
CA ALA A 30 -7.91 7.40 -6.56
C ALA A 30 -8.85 7.96 -7.66
N THR A 31 -9.96 8.62 -7.30
CA THR A 31 -10.85 9.26 -8.30
C THR A 31 -10.31 10.57 -8.86
N LEU A 32 -9.32 11.17 -8.20
CA LEU A 32 -8.66 12.39 -8.64
C LEU A 32 -7.29 12.08 -9.27
N LEU A 33 -6.53 11.23 -8.60
CA LEU A 33 -5.16 10.90 -8.97
C LEU A 33 -5.09 9.73 -9.95
N GLY A 34 -6.09 8.86 -10.04
CA GLY A 34 -6.06 7.58 -10.77
C GLY A 34 -5.67 6.40 -9.87
N SER A 35 -5.78 5.16 -10.36
CA SER A 35 -5.43 3.93 -9.60
C SER A 35 -4.02 3.40 -9.89
N HIS A 36 -3.19 4.16 -10.59
CA HIS A 36 -1.80 3.79 -10.90
C HIS A 36 -0.87 3.99 -9.70
N SER A 37 0.27 3.29 -9.71
CA SER A 37 1.19 3.26 -8.58
C SER A 37 1.77 4.61 -8.18
N GLU A 38 1.87 5.58 -9.10
CA GLU A 38 2.29 6.96 -8.79
C GLU A 38 1.31 7.63 -7.83
N ALA A 39 0.00 7.48 -8.08
CA ALA A 39 -1.06 8.03 -7.27
C ALA A 39 -1.06 7.41 -5.86
N THR A 40 -1.03 6.07 -5.78
CA THR A 40 -0.98 5.36 -4.49
C THR A 40 0.27 5.72 -3.68
N ALA A 41 1.42 5.79 -4.34
CA ALA A 41 2.68 6.18 -3.73
C ALA A 41 2.66 7.65 -3.25
N ALA A 42 2.04 8.55 -4.02
CA ALA A 42 1.85 9.94 -3.62
C ALA A 42 0.93 10.09 -2.39
N VAL A 43 -0.21 9.40 -2.35
CA VAL A 43 -1.12 9.44 -1.19
C VAL A 43 -0.42 8.95 0.08
N LEU A 44 0.25 7.80 -0.01
CA LEU A 44 1.01 7.26 1.10
C LEU A 44 2.15 8.21 1.51
N ALA A 45 2.79 8.87 0.54
CA ALA A 45 3.85 9.82 0.81
C ALA A 45 3.37 11.07 1.53
N LEU A 46 2.23 11.61 1.14
CA LEU A 46 1.60 12.75 1.79
C LEU A 46 1.19 12.41 3.23
N PHE A 47 0.62 11.22 3.44
CA PHE A 47 0.21 10.76 4.76
C PHE A 47 1.41 10.52 5.69
N LEU A 48 2.38 9.70 5.28
CA LEU A 48 3.58 9.41 6.07
C LEU A 48 4.46 10.65 6.25
N GLY A 49 4.59 11.47 5.21
CA GLY A 49 5.29 12.76 5.30
C GLY A 49 4.64 13.71 6.30
N GLY A 50 3.31 13.81 6.27
CA GLY A 50 2.53 14.55 7.26
C GLY A 50 2.78 14.05 8.69
N LEU A 51 2.68 12.73 8.92
CA LEU A 51 2.98 12.12 10.22
C LEU A 51 4.42 12.43 10.68
N ALA A 52 5.42 12.30 9.81
CA ALA A 52 6.82 12.59 10.12
C ALA A 52 7.03 14.04 10.58
N VAL A 53 6.42 14.99 9.86
CA VAL A 53 6.41 16.42 10.25
C VAL A 53 5.71 16.59 11.59
N GLY A 54 4.54 15.97 11.76
CA GLY A 54 3.77 15.98 13.01
C GLY A 54 4.58 15.51 14.22
N TYR A 55 5.26 14.37 14.11
CA TYR A 55 6.10 13.85 15.18
C TYR A 55 7.19 14.84 15.60
N ARG A 56 7.88 15.48 14.65
CA ARG A 56 8.92 16.46 14.93
C ARG A 56 8.37 17.75 15.55
N VAL A 57 7.27 18.25 15.01
CA VAL A 57 6.62 19.49 15.45
C VAL A 57 6.06 19.30 16.86
N PHE A 58 5.20 18.31 17.06
CA PHE A 58 4.56 18.07 18.36
C PHE A 58 5.52 17.52 19.41
N GLY A 59 6.59 16.83 19.01
CA GLY A 59 7.71 16.50 19.90
C GLY A 59 8.31 17.74 20.55
N SER A 60 8.75 18.71 19.74
CA SER A 60 9.33 19.96 20.27
C SER A 60 8.33 20.90 20.92
N LEU A 61 7.09 20.97 20.42
CA LEU A 61 6.04 21.75 21.06
C LEU A 61 5.70 21.19 22.43
N SER A 62 5.60 19.87 22.57
CA SER A 62 5.33 19.23 23.87
C SER A 62 6.36 19.61 24.93
N ARG A 63 7.63 19.69 24.53
CA ARG A 63 8.73 20.17 25.38
C ARG A 63 8.55 21.63 25.78
N ARG A 64 8.44 22.53 24.80
CA ARG A 64 8.27 23.99 25.04
C ARG A 64 7.07 24.28 25.95
N TRP A 65 6.01 23.52 25.75
CA TRP A 65 4.79 23.57 26.54
C TRP A 65 4.95 23.14 27.98
N VAL A 66 5.74 22.09 28.23
CA VAL A 66 6.07 21.64 29.58
C VAL A 66 7.00 22.65 30.27
N GLU A 67 8.02 23.14 29.57
CA GLU A 67 8.96 24.15 30.07
C GLU A 67 8.25 25.46 30.43
N ALA A 68 7.41 25.99 29.54
CA ALA A 68 6.65 27.21 29.78
C ALA A 68 5.64 27.08 30.94
N ALA A 69 5.00 25.90 31.08
CA ALA A 69 4.09 25.65 32.17
C ALA A 69 4.83 25.52 33.52
N ALA A 70 5.99 24.87 33.52
CA ALA A 70 6.85 24.77 34.69
C ALA A 70 7.34 26.15 35.16
N ALA A 71 7.77 27.01 34.23
CA ALA A 71 8.17 28.39 34.52
C ALA A 71 7.04 29.23 35.16
N GLN A 72 5.78 28.89 34.88
CA GLN A 72 4.59 29.57 35.41
C GLN A 72 3.96 28.87 36.63
N GLY A 73 4.52 27.75 37.11
CA GLY A 73 3.93 26.95 38.19
C GLY A 73 2.58 26.30 37.84
N ARG A 74 2.28 26.09 36.55
CA ARG A 74 1.00 25.57 36.05
C ARG A 74 1.16 24.18 35.43
N SER A 75 0.06 23.44 35.31
CA SER A 75 0.04 22.20 34.52
C SER A 75 0.05 22.52 33.02
N PRO A 76 0.83 21.81 32.18
CA PRO A 76 0.89 22.03 30.73
C PRO A 76 -0.37 21.61 29.98
N ARG A 77 -1.35 20.97 30.65
CA ARG A 77 -2.62 20.51 30.08
C ARG A 77 -2.50 19.72 28.77
N LEU A 78 -1.61 18.74 28.73
CA LEU A 78 -1.29 18.02 27.48
C LEU A 78 -2.43 17.13 26.96
N LEU A 79 -3.25 16.52 27.81
CA LEU A 79 -4.39 15.73 27.34
C LEU A 79 -5.48 16.63 26.77
N LEU A 80 -5.68 17.83 27.32
CA LEU A 80 -6.59 18.82 26.73
C LEU A 80 -6.09 19.32 25.37
N ARG A 81 -4.78 19.57 25.22
CA ARG A 81 -4.20 19.93 23.92
C ARG A 81 -4.33 18.81 22.90
N TYR A 82 -4.11 17.57 23.33
CA TYR A 82 -4.33 16.40 22.49
C TYR A 82 -5.82 16.24 22.12
N ALA A 83 -6.75 16.49 23.06
CA ALA A 83 -8.18 16.51 22.78
C ALA A 83 -8.56 17.52 21.69
N VAL A 84 -7.99 18.73 21.71
CA VAL A 84 -8.23 19.73 20.64
C VAL A 84 -7.71 19.23 19.29
N ILE A 85 -6.57 18.55 19.26
CA ILE A 85 -6.01 17.97 18.04
C ILE A 85 -6.93 16.86 17.49
N GLU A 86 -7.36 15.94 18.35
CA GLU A 86 -8.32 14.88 17.99
C GLU A 86 -9.65 15.46 17.49
N ALA A 87 -10.15 16.52 18.13
CA ALA A 87 -11.34 17.21 17.66
C ALA A 87 -11.16 17.83 16.27
N ALA A 88 -10.00 18.42 16.01
CA ALA A 88 -9.68 18.99 14.69
C ALA A 88 -9.61 17.89 13.61
N VAL A 89 -8.98 16.74 13.90
CA VAL A 89 -8.98 15.58 12.99
C VAL A 89 -10.41 15.09 12.73
N GLY A 90 -11.23 14.99 13.78
CA GLY A 90 -12.63 14.56 13.67
C GLY A 90 -13.50 15.50 12.84
N VAL A 91 -13.40 16.82 13.07
CA VAL A 91 -14.10 17.84 12.27
C VAL A 91 -13.65 17.79 10.81
N TRP A 92 -12.35 17.62 10.57
CA TRP A 92 -11.81 17.48 9.21
C TRP A 92 -12.40 16.27 8.49
N ALA A 93 -12.48 15.12 9.17
CA ALA A 93 -13.08 13.90 8.62
C ALA A 93 -14.56 14.10 8.23
N LEU A 94 -15.35 14.77 9.08
CA LEU A 94 -16.75 15.10 8.80
C LEU A 94 -16.90 16.05 7.60
N GLY A 95 -16.02 17.05 7.49
CA GLY A 95 -16.00 18.03 6.39
C GLY A 95 -15.37 17.51 5.10
N PHE A 96 -14.66 16.38 5.14
CA PHE A 96 -13.88 15.88 4.02
C PHE A 96 -14.67 15.71 2.71
N PRO A 97 -15.91 15.16 2.69
CA PRO A 97 -16.66 15.02 1.44
C PRO A 97 -16.93 16.35 0.72
N ALA A 98 -17.21 17.42 1.48
CA ALA A 98 -17.43 18.75 0.92
C ALA A 98 -16.12 19.37 0.41
N LEU A 99 -15.03 19.25 1.19
CA LEU A 99 -13.70 19.69 0.77
C LEU A 99 -13.25 18.97 -0.51
N PHE A 100 -13.51 17.67 -0.61
CA PHE A 100 -13.18 16.88 -1.78
C PHE A 100 -13.96 17.30 -3.02
N ALA A 101 -15.26 17.61 -2.88
CA ALA A 101 -16.07 18.12 -3.98
C ALA A 101 -15.53 19.47 -4.51
N ILE A 102 -15.11 20.37 -3.61
CA ILE A 102 -14.48 21.64 -3.98
C ILE A 102 -13.18 21.40 -4.75
N VAL A 103 -12.31 20.52 -4.23
CA VAL A 103 -11.03 20.18 -4.87
C VAL A 103 -11.23 19.56 -6.24
N ARG A 104 -12.19 18.64 -6.41
CA ARG A 104 -12.55 18.08 -7.71
C ARG A 104 -13.02 19.15 -8.69
N GLY A 105 -13.85 20.08 -8.23
CA GLY A 105 -14.28 21.24 -9.01
C GLY A 105 -13.08 22.08 -9.48
N LEU A 106 -12.15 22.41 -8.58
CA LEU A 106 -10.95 23.19 -8.91
C LEU A 106 -10.04 22.48 -9.91
N SER A 107 -9.78 21.17 -9.71
CA SER A 107 -8.94 20.38 -10.62
C SER A 107 -9.51 20.36 -12.04
N ALA A 108 -10.84 20.28 -12.19
CA ALA A 108 -11.50 20.26 -13.50
C ALA A 108 -11.35 21.56 -14.32
N HIS A 109 -11.11 22.71 -13.68
CA HIS A 109 -11.01 24.02 -14.37
C HIS A 109 -9.59 24.39 -14.78
N LEU A 110 -8.58 23.61 -14.38
CA LEU A 110 -7.19 23.93 -14.66
C LEU A 110 -6.76 23.34 -16.01
N PRO A 111 -6.01 24.07 -16.86
CA PRO A 111 -5.48 23.51 -18.11
C PRO A 111 -4.39 22.50 -17.81
N HIS A 112 -4.61 21.23 -18.19
CA HIS A 112 -3.73 20.10 -17.85
C HIS A 112 -3.00 19.51 -19.07
N GLU A 113 -2.96 20.22 -20.20
CA GLU A 113 -2.33 19.74 -21.47
C GLU A 113 -0.82 19.47 -21.34
N VAL A 114 -0.18 19.96 -20.27
CA VAL A 114 1.21 19.63 -19.91
C VAL A 114 1.18 18.59 -18.78
N GLY A 115 1.09 17.30 -19.14
CA GLY A 115 0.72 16.19 -18.24
C GLY A 115 1.39 16.18 -16.86
N GLY A 116 2.67 16.55 -16.77
CA GLY A 116 3.41 16.61 -15.50
C GLY A 116 2.96 17.73 -14.55
N LEU A 117 2.71 18.93 -15.07
CA LEU A 117 2.23 20.07 -14.27
C LEU A 117 0.86 19.78 -13.69
N GLY A 118 -0.01 19.20 -14.50
CA GLY A 118 -1.34 18.82 -14.09
C GLY A 118 -1.37 17.79 -12.95
N PHE A 119 -0.52 16.76 -13.03
CA PHE A 119 -0.37 15.81 -11.93
C PHE A 119 0.22 16.43 -10.67
N ALA A 120 1.21 17.31 -10.80
CA ALA A 120 1.76 18.03 -9.67
C ALA A 120 0.69 18.88 -8.94
N VAL A 121 -0.24 19.50 -9.67
CA VAL A 121 -1.35 20.24 -9.07
C VAL A 121 -2.31 19.33 -8.32
N ASP A 122 -2.73 18.20 -8.90
CA ASP A 122 -3.60 17.27 -8.17
C ASP A 122 -2.92 16.70 -6.90
N ILE A 123 -1.61 16.45 -6.96
CA ILE A 123 -0.83 16.05 -5.79
C ILE A 123 -0.84 17.17 -4.75
N ALA A 124 -0.64 18.43 -5.15
CA ALA A 124 -0.70 19.57 -4.24
C ALA A 124 -2.09 19.73 -3.61
N LEU A 125 -3.16 19.60 -4.39
CA LEU A 125 -4.54 19.62 -3.89
C LEU A 125 -4.80 18.46 -2.93
N SER A 126 -4.31 17.26 -3.25
CA SER A 126 -4.37 16.10 -2.36
C SER A 126 -3.60 16.35 -1.07
N ALA A 127 -2.42 16.98 -1.15
CA ALA A 127 -1.62 17.37 0.02
C ALA A 127 -2.39 18.33 0.93
N CYS A 128 -3.13 19.28 0.36
CA CYS A 128 -4.01 20.16 1.14
C CYS A 128 -5.17 19.41 1.81
N LEU A 129 -5.66 18.32 1.21
CA LEU A 129 -6.77 17.52 1.76
C LEU A 129 -6.35 16.59 2.89
N ILE A 130 -5.22 15.89 2.78
CA ILE A 130 -4.80 14.86 3.75
C ILE A 130 -3.57 15.25 4.58
N GLY A 131 -2.78 16.22 4.14
CA GLY A 131 -1.59 16.69 4.85
C GLY A 131 -1.90 17.29 6.23
N PRO A 132 -2.83 18.26 6.35
CA PRO A 132 -3.18 18.83 7.65
C PRO A 132 -3.61 17.80 8.71
N PRO A 133 -4.59 16.90 8.46
CA PRO A 133 -4.96 15.90 9.45
C PRO A 133 -3.82 14.89 9.69
N ALA A 134 -3.01 14.53 8.69
CA ALA A 134 -1.84 13.66 8.91
C ALA A 134 -0.78 14.28 9.83
N VAL A 135 -0.50 15.58 9.70
CA VAL A 135 0.39 16.32 10.62
C VAL A 135 -0.18 16.31 12.03
N LEU A 136 -1.48 16.54 12.18
CA LEU A 136 -2.18 16.49 13.47
C LEU A 136 -2.12 15.10 14.11
N MET A 137 -2.32 14.03 13.34
CA MET A 137 -2.23 12.65 13.81
C MET A 137 -0.82 12.28 14.32
N GLY A 138 0.23 12.95 13.83
CA GLY A 138 1.59 12.81 14.34
C GLY A 138 1.78 13.33 15.78
N ALA A 139 0.78 13.98 16.37
CA ALA A 139 0.83 14.45 17.76
C ALA A 139 0.64 13.34 18.80
N THR A 140 0.00 12.23 18.42
CA THR A 140 -0.46 11.17 19.34
C THR A 140 0.67 10.63 20.20
N ILE A 141 1.73 10.12 19.59
CA ILE A 141 2.82 9.46 20.32
C ILE A 141 3.59 10.43 21.23
N PRO A 142 4.07 11.61 20.75
CA PRO A 142 4.81 12.54 21.60
C PRO A 142 3.97 13.07 22.76
N LEU A 143 2.71 13.46 22.50
CA LEU A 143 1.85 14.05 23.53
C LEU A 143 1.38 13.02 24.56
N LEU A 144 0.93 11.84 24.15
CA LEU A 144 0.47 10.82 25.09
C LEU A 144 1.62 10.25 25.92
N THR A 145 2.79 10.02 25.30
CA THR A 145 3.99 9.58 26.03
C THR A 145 4.37 10.61 27.10
N GLN A 146 4.44 11.89 26.73
CA GLN A 146 4.74 12.95 27.69
C GLN A 146 3.63 13.09 28.74
N ALA A 147 2.35 12.98 28.34
CA ALA A 147 1.15 13.12 29.18
C ALA A 147 1.06 12.11 30.32
N LEU A 148 1.36 10.86 30.03
CA LEU A 148 1.05 9.76 30.91
C LEU A 148 2.27 9.26 31.70
N ALA A 149 3.50 9.62 31.29
CA ALA A 149 4.73 9.17 31.93
C ALA A 149 4.84 9.73 33.35
N ARG A 150 5.07 8.86 34.33
CA ARG A 150 5.19 9.23 35.76
C ARG A 150 6.62 9.62 36.12
N ASP A 151 7.58 8.87 35.60
CA ASP A 151 9.01 9.07 35.84
C ASP A 151 9.84 8.69 34.60
N VAL A 152 11.15 8.99 34.67
CA VAL A 152 12.08 8.73 33.59
C VAL A 152 12.21 7.24 33.31
N GLY A 153 12.09 6.33 34.28
CA GLY A 153 12.25 4.88 34.09
C GLY A 153 11.06 4.25 33.37
N ASP A 154 9.84 4.60 33.77
CA ASP A 154 8.55 4.14 33.24
C ASP A 154 8.28 4.61 31.80
N ALA A 155 8.90 5.72 31.38
CA ALA A 155 8.63 6.33 30.07
C ALA A 155 8.85 5.39 28.87
N THR A 156 9.86 4.50 28.86
CA THR A 156 10.05 3.52 27.78
C THR A 156 8.89 2.54 27.69
N ARG A 157 8.43 2.00 28.83
CA ARG A 157 7.32 1.03 28.84
C ARG A 157 6.04 1.68 28.38
N LEU A 158 5.75 2.86 28.90
CA LEU A 158 4.54 3.58 28.56
C LEU A 158 4.53 4.05 27.10
N HIS A 159 5.65 4.57 26.61
CA HIS A 159 5.81 4.90 25.20
C HIS A 159 5.50 3.69 24.30
N ALA A 160 6.08 2.53 24.64
CA ALA A 160 5.83 1.28 23.94
C ALA A 160 4.35 0.85 24.03
N LEU A 161 3.68 1.01 25.17
CA LEU A 161 2.25 0.73 25.34
C LEU A 161 1.35 1.67 24.54
N VAL A 162 1.65 2.97 24.52
CA VAL A 162 0.91 3.96 23.73
C VAL A 162 0.99 3.60 22.24
N TYR A 163 2.20 3.33 21.75
CA TYR A 163 2.39 2.95 20.35
C TYR A 163 1.71 1.62 20.03
N ALA A 164 1.88 0.59 20.89
CA ALA A 164 1.22 -0.71 20.70
C ALA A 164 -0.31 -0.59 20.69
N SER A 165 -0.90 0.20 21.59
CA SER A 165 -2.36 0.38 21.69
C SER A 165 -2.92 1.09 20.47
N ASN A 166 -2.29 2.20 20.06
CA ASN A 166 -2.67 2.92 18.84
C ASN A 166 -2.54 2.02 17.59
N THR A 167 -1.45 1.25 17.51
CA THR A 167 -1.19 0.35 16.37
C THR A 167 -2.15 -0.84 16.34
N ALA A 168 -2.56 -1.37 17.49
CA ALA A 168 -3.59 -2.42 17.57
C ALA A 168 -4.97 -1.90 17.12
N GLY A 169 -5.31 -0.67 17.50
CA GLY A 169 -6.50 0.02 16.98
C GLY A 169 -6.44 0.21 15.47
N ALA A 170 -5.30 0.69 14.97
CA ALA A 170 -5.01 0.87 13.56
C ALA A 170 -5.17 -0.43 12.75
N PHE A 171 -4.65 -1.55 13.25
CA PHE A 171 -4.84 -2.88 12.68
C PHE A 171 -6.32 -3.24 12.54
N ALA A 172 -7.09 -3.10 13.62
CA ALA A 172 -8.52 -3.39 13.61
C ALA A 172 -9.27 -2.46 12.64
N GLY A 173 -8.88 -1.18 12.58
CA GLY A 173 -9.46 -0.18 11.69
C GLY A 173 -9.20 -0.48 10.22
N ALA A 174 -7.97 -0.85 9.85
CA ALA A 174 -7.62 -1.19 8.47
C ALA A 174 -8.38 -2.44 7.97
N LEU A 175 -8.48 -3.47 8.82
CA LEU A 175 -9.29 -4.67 8.52
C LEU A 175 -10.77 -4.33 8.44
N ALA A 176 -11.29 -3.58 9.41
CA ALA A 176 -12.68 -3.15 9.45
C ALA A 176 -13.06 -2.38 8.18
N ALA A 177 -12.25 -1.38 7.81
CA ALA A 177 -12.44 -0.56 6.63
C ALA A 177 -12.42 -1.37 5.34
N GLY A 178 -11.42 -2.23 5.16
CA GLY A 178 -11.23 -2.99 3.92
C GLY A 178 -12.28 -4.08 3.70
N LEU A 179 -12.72 -4.75 4.77
CA LEU A 179 -13.55 -5.95 4.67
C LEU A 179 -15.05 -5.72 4.92
N TRP A 180 -15.43 -4.72 5.73
CA TRP A 180 -16.82 -4.52 6.14
C TRP A 180 -17.31 -3.08 5.96
N LEU A 181 -16.60 -2.09 6.53
CA LEU A 181 -17.13 -0.73 6.61
C LEU A 181 -17.27 -0.07 5.24
N VAL A 182 -16.25 -0.15 4.36
CA VAL A 182 -16.33 0.46 3.02
C VAL A 182 -17.35 -0.28 2.13
N PRO A 183 -17.33 -1.62 2.03
CA PRO A 183 -18.34 -2.35 1.26
C PRO A 183 -19.78 -2.08 1.72
N ASP A 184 -20.04 -2.06 3.03
CA ASP A 184 -21.41 -2.01 3.56
C ASP A 184 -21.96 -0.58 3.69
N LEU A 185 -21.11 0.39 4.07
CA LEU A 185 -21.54 1.77 4.38
C LEU A 185 -21.19 2.77 3.28
N GLY A 186 -20.24 2.45 2.40
CA GLY A 186 -19.69 3.37 1.41
C GLY A 186 -18.78 4.45 1.99
N LEU A 187 -18.01 5.12 1.13
CA LEU A 187 -16.90 6.00 1.53
C LEU A 187 -17.32 7.18 2.42
N VAL A 188 -18.46 7.82 2.13
CA VAL A 188 -18.91 9.02 2.86
C VAL A 188 -19.31 8.68 4.29
N ALA A 189 -20.06 7.59 4.50
CA ALA A 189 -20.49 7.17 5.83
C ALA A 189 -19.31 6.71 6.68
N VAL A 190 -18.33 6.03 6.07
CA VAL A 190 -17.09 5.61 6.74
C VAL A 190 -16.28 6.80 7.23
N LEU A 191 -16.11 7.85 6.42
CA LEU A 191 -15.43 9.08 6.85
C LEU A 191 -16.17 9.78 7.99
N ARG A 192 -17.52 9.78 7.97
CA ARG A 192 -18.33 10.34 9.05
C ARG A 192 -18.18 9.56 10.35
N LEU A 193 -18.16 8.23 10.28
CA LEU A 193 -17.94 7.35 11.42
C LEU A 193 -16.56 7.59 12.05
N ALA A 194 -15.50 7.66 11.23
CA ALA A 194 -14.16 7.97 11.71
C ALA A 194 -14.13 9.34 12.43
N GLY A 195 -14.76 10.36 11.84
CA GLY A 195 -14.90 11.68 12.46
C GLY A 195 -15.59 11.66 13.82
N ALA A 196 -16.69 10.91 13.94
CA ALA A 196 -17.41 10.75 15.20
C ALA A 196 -16.55 10.07 16.28
N ILE A 197 -15.77 9.05 15.93
CA ILE A 197 -14.84 8.37 16.84
C ILE A 197 -13.81 9.35 17.40
N HIS A 198 -13.20 10.17 16.54
CA HIS A 198 -12.23 11.19 16.96
C HIS A 198 -12.86 12.25 17.88
N LEU A 199 -14.08 12.71 17.61
CA LEU A 199 -14.79 13.67 18.46
C LEU A 199 -15.14 13.10 19.84
N VAL A 200 -15.58 11.84 19.90
CA VAL A 200 -15.85 11.14 21.17
C VAL A 200 -14.56 10.98 21.96
N ALA A 201 -13.47 10.58 21.31
CA ALA A 201 -12.16 10.46 21.95
C ALA A 201 -11.65 11.81 22.47
N ALA A 202 -11.82 12.89 21.69
CA ALA A 202 -11.48 14.25 22.10
C ALA A 202 -12.22 14.67 23.39
N ALA A 203 -13.54 14.48 23.43
CA ALA A 203 -14.33 14.78 24.62
C ALA A 203 -13.86 13.98 25.83
N ALA A 204 -13.57 12.69 25.65
CA ALA A 204 -13.08 11.82 26.71
C ALA A 204 -11.69 12.24 27.23
N TYR A 205 -10.74 12.60 26.36
CA TYR A 205 -9.43 13.12 26.77
C TYR A 205 -9.53 14.44 27.54
N ALA A 206 -10.44 15.34 27.14
CA ALA A 206 -10.68 16.58 27.86
C ALA A 206 -11.21 16.31 29.29
N VAL A 207 -12.09 15.32 29.46
CA VAL A 207 -12.59 14.88 30.78
C VAL A 207 -11.49 14.24 31.65
N LEU A 208 -10.49 13.59 31.04
CA LEU A 208 -9.38 12.96 31.75
C LEU A 208 -8.27 13.94 32.18
N GLU A 209 -8.16 15.11 31.54
CA GLU A 209 -7.11 16.10 31.81
C GLU A 209 -6.99 16.51 33.30
N PRO A 210 -8.06 16.84 34.04
CA PRO A 210 -7.93 17.26 35.43
C PRO A 210 -7.21 16.23 36.30
N ARG A 211 -7.44 14.93 36.05
CA ARG A 211 -6.77 13.83 36.77
C ARG A 211 -5.28 13.72 36.40
N ALA A 212 -4.95 13.92 35.12
CA ALA A 212 -3.57 13.90 34.65
C ALA A 212 -2.75 15.10 35.15
N ALA A 213 -3.36 16.29 35.21
CA ALA A 213 -2.73 17.50 35.73
C ALA A 213 -2.29 17.34 37.19
N VAL A 214 -3.11 16.68 38.02
CA VAL A 214 -2.80 16.41 39.43
C VAL A 214 -1.63 15.43 39.56
N ALA A 215 -1.63 14.34 38.79
CA ALA A 215 -0.59 13.31 38.85
C ALA A 215 0.81 13.84 38.49
N ARG A 216 0.91 14.87 37.64
CA ARG A 216 2.19 15.42 37.15
C ARG A 216 2.89 16.41 38.08
N ARG A 217 2.14 17.13 38.92
CA ARG A 217 2.74 18.09 39.87
C ARG A 217 3.72 17.43 40.84
N ALA A 218 3.68 16.11 40.96
CA ALA A 218 4.53 15.31 41.82
C ALA A 218 5.94 15.01 41.26
N THR A 219 6.24 15.24 39.97
CA THR A 219 7.53 14.84 39.37
C THR A 219 8.31 16.05 38.82
N PRO A 220 9.52 16.34 39.35
CA PRO A 220 10.39 17.39 38.80
C PRO A 220 10.95 16.99 37.43
N ALA A 221 11.02 17.95 36.49
CA ALA A 221 11.77 17.78 35.25
C ALA A 221 13.27 17.93 35.54
N GLY A 222 14.07 16.92 35.20
CA GLY A 222 15.54 17.00 35.27
C GLY A 222 16.10 17.86 34.12
N PRO A 223 17.32 18.42 34.28
CA PRO A 223 17.95 19.24 33.25
C PRO A 223 18.24 18.42 31.98
N ALA A 224 17.96 19.04 30.84
CA ALA A 224 18.26 18.52 29.52
C ALA A 224 19.77 18.45 29.27
N SER A 225 20.26 17.32 28.75
CA SER A 225 21.63 17.19 28.28
C SER A 225 21.63 16.87 26.79
N ALA A 226 22.59 17.43 26.05
CA ALA A 226 22.78 17.08 24.65
C ALA A 226 23.17 15.59 24.55
N ALA A 227 22.37 14.79 23.83
CA ALA A 227 22.65 13.37 23.68
C ALA A 227 23.77 13.10 22.66
N PRO A 228 24.94 12.60 23.08
CA PRO A 228 25.94 12.11 22.14
C PRO A 228 25.34 10.95 21.32
N HIS A 229 25.50 11.03 19.99
CA HIS A 229 25.07 10.04 18.98
C HIS A 229 23.58 10.01 18.59
N ALA A 230 22.78 11.05 18.91
CA ALA A 230 21.39 11.13 18.46
C ALA A 230 21.23 10.94 16.93
N GLY A 231 22.15 11.50 16.13
CA GLY A 231 22.13 11.35 14.66
C GLY A 231 22.30 9.91 14.18
N VAL A 232 23.08 9.07 14.87
CA VAL A 232 23.25 7.66 14.50
C VAL A 232 21.98 6.86 14.82
N LEU A 233 21.33 7.13 15.95
CA LEU A 233 20.06 6.49 16.30
C LEU A 233 18.95 6.90 15.31
N CYS A 234 18.94 8.15 14.86
CA CYS A 234 18.04 8.61 13.79
C CYS A 234 18.33 7.94 12.45
N ALA A 235 19.59 7.74 12.10
CA ALA A 235 19.97 7.00 10.89
C ALA A 235 19.52 5.52 10.96
N ILE A 236 19.67 4.87 12.12
CA ILE A 236 19.14 3.51 12.34
C ILE A 236 17.62 3.50 12.18
N ALA A 237 16.91 4.46 12.79
CA ALA A 237 15.46 4.60 12.64
C ALA A 237 15.04 4.76 11.16
N LEU A 238 15.71 5.63 10.41
CA LEU A 238 15.45 5.85 8.98
C LEU A 238 15.70 4.57 8.16
N LEU A 239 16.83 3.89 8.37
CA LEU A 239 17.16 2.67 7.64
C LEU A 239 16.17 1.54 7.92
N CYS A 240 15.73 1.38 9.18
CA CYS A 240 14.74 0.37 9.56
C CYS A 240 13.37 0.68 8.94
N GLY A 241 12.92 1.94 8.99
CA GLY A 241 11.68 2.37 8.34
C GLY A 241 11.71 2.12 6.83
N PHE A 242 12.80 2.53 6.17
CA PHE A 242 13.01 2.31 4.74
C PHE A 242 12.96 0.84 4.37
N ALA A 243 13.70 0.00 5.08
CA ALA A 243 13.78 -1.41 4.79
C ALA A 243 12.44 -2.12 4.98
N MET A 244 11.78 -1.88 6.11
CA MET A 244 10.56 -2.61 6.45
C MET A 244 9.38 -2.22 5.58
N MET A 245 9.29 -0.94 5.19
CA MET A 245 8.29 -0.52 4.20
C MET A 245 8.58 -1.09 2.81
N SER A 246 9.86 -1.13 2.39
CA SER A 246 10.24 -1.74 1.10
C SER A 246 9.93 -3.25 1.08
N VAL A 247 10.26 -3.97 2.16
CA VAL A 247 9.94 -5.40 2.32
C VAL A 247 8.42 -5.61 2.30
N GLN A 248 7.66 -4.78 3.00
CA GLN A 248 6.20 -4.87 2.99
C GLN A 248 5.64 -4.71 1.57
N ALA A 249 6.12 -3.72 0.81
CA ALA A 249 5.69 -3.50 -0.57
C ALA A 249 6.00 -4.72 -1.47
N VAL A 250 7.21 -5.29 -1.36
CA VAL A 250 7.58 -6.50 -2.11
C VAL A 250 6.73 -7.70 -1.69
N LEU A 251 6.45 -7.88 -0.40
CA LEU A 251 5.62 -8.98 0.09
C LEU A 251 4.16 -8.86 -0.34
N ILE A 252 3.63 -7.64 -0.50
CA ILE A 252 2.30 -7.43 -1.10
C ILE A 252 2.31 -7.91 -2.55
N ARG A 253 3.36 -7.60 -3.31
CA ARG A 253 3.50 -8.02 -4.72
C ARG A 253 3.67 -9.54 -4.87
N VAL A 254 4.54 -10.16 -4.07
CA VAL A 254 4.68 -11.63 -4.05
C VAL A 254 3.41 -12.30 -3.53
N GLY A 255 2.75 -11.72 -2.53
CA GLY A 255 1.45 -12.16 -2.06
C GLY A 255 0.41 -12.16 -3.18
N ALA A 256 0.37 -11.11 -4.01
CA ALA A 256 -0.53 -11.03 -5.16
C ALA A 256 -0.26 -12.12 -6.21
N LEU A 257 1.02 -12.42 -6.48
CA LEU A 257 1.46 -13.53 -7.34
C LEU A 257 1.05 -14.91 -6.79
N ALA A 258 1.13 -15.09 -5.47
CA ALA A 258 0.92 -16.38 -4.81
C ALA A 258 -0.55 -16.66 -4.43
N LEU A 259 -1.21 -15.71 -3.75
CA LEU A 259 -2.58 -15.86 -3.22
C LEU A 259 -3.66 -15.31 -4.19
N GLY A 260 -3.26 -14.48 -5.15
CA GLY A 260 -4.13 -13.78 -6.10
C GLY A 260 -4.16 -12.27 -5.85
N SER A 261 -4.39 -11.49 -6.91
CA SER A 261 -4.32 -10.01 -6.94
C SER A 261 -5.55 -9.28 -6.39
N SER A 262 -6.21 -9.84 -5.38
CA SER A 262 -7.43 -9.27 -4.80
C SER A 262 -7.14 -8.25 -3.69
N GLN A 263 -8.13 -7.43 -3.35
CA GLN A 263 -8.05 -6.50 -2.21
C GLN A 263 -7.82 -7.25 -0.87
N PHE A 264 -8.26 -8.51 -0.76
CA PHE A 264 -8.06 -9.32 0.43
C PHE A 264 -6.58 -9.60 0.72
N THR A 265 -5.80 -9.95 -0.31
CA THR A 265 -4.36 -10.23 -0.16
C THR A 265 -3.62 -9.01 0.39
N PHE A 266 -3.91 -7.83 -0.17
CA PHE A 266 -3.36 -6.56 0.32
C PHE A 266 -3.72 -6.33 1.79
N SER A 267 -5.02 -6.42 2.15
CA SER A 267 -5.49 -6.21 3.51
C SER A 267 -4.86 -7.21 4.50
N ILE A 268 -4.72 -8.48 4.13
CA ILE A 268 -4.13 -9.52 4.98
C ILE A 268 -2.66 -9.21 5.27
N VAL A 269 -1.85 -8.88 4.25
CA VAL A 269 -0.42 -8.60 4.45
C VAL A 269 -0.23 -7.37 5.33
N VAL A 270 -0.95 -6.28 5.06
CA VAL A 270 -0.90 -5.07 5.89
C VAL A 270 -1.34 -5.37 7.32
N ALA A 271 -2.43 -6.11 7.50
CA ALA A 271 -2.94 -6.48 8.81
C ALA A 271 -1.92 -7.30 9.62
N VAL A 272 -1.31 -8.34 9.02
CA VAL A 272 -0.24 -9.10 9.67
C VAL A 272 0.90 -8.19 10.09
N PHE A 273 1.34 -7.28 9.22
CA PHE A 273 2.44 -6.36 9.53
C PHE A 273 2.13 -5.46 10.74
N VAL A 274 0.97 -4.80 10.73
CA VAL A 274 0.57 -3.87 11.79
C VAL A 274 0.37 -4.59 13.12
N LEU A 275 -0.25 -5.78 13.11
CA LEU A 275 -0.39 -6.61 14.31
C LEU A 275 0.97 -6.99 14.90
N CYS A 276 1.90 -7.46 14.07
CA CYS A 276 3.23 -7.86 14.51
C CYS A 276 4.04 -6.67 15.05
N ILE A 277 3.93 -5.48 14.45
CA ILE A 277 4.55 -4.25 14.98
C ILE A 277 4.02 -3.95 16.39
N ALA A 278 2.70 -4.03 16.58
CA ALA A 278 2.08 -3.82 17.89
C ALA A 278 2.56 -4.85 18.93
N LEU A 279 2.64 -6.14 18.56
CA LEU A 279 3.14 -7.22 19.42
C LEU A 279 4.61 -7.01 19.80
N GLY A 280 5.45 -6.60 18.85
CA GLY A 280 6.86 -6.28 19.08
C GLY A 280 7.06 -5.13 20.06
N SER A 281 6.28 -4.06 19.90
CA SER A 281 6.27 -2.93 20.84
C SER A 281 5.76 -3.33 22.23
N PHE A 282 4.70 -4.13 22.29
CA PHE A 282 4.17 -4.66 23.54
C PHE A 282 5.21 -5.53 24.27
N ALA A 283 5.94 -6.38 23.55
CA ALA A 283 7.01 -7.21 24.12
C ALA A 283 8.08 -6.37 24.82
N VAL A 284 8.52 -5.26 24.21
CA VAL A 284 9.48 -4.33 24.86
C VAL A 284 8.87 -3.69 26.11
N SER A 285 7.58 -3.37 26.10
CA SER A 285 6.90 -2.79 27.27
C SER A 285 6.86 -3.73 28.47
N ALA A 286 6.84 -5.05 28.24
CA ALA A 286 6.85 -6.06 29.28
C ALA A 286 8.22 -6.22 29.97
N LEU A 287 9.31 -5.81 29.30
CA LEU A 287 10.68 -5.95 29.83
C LEU A 287 10.95 -5.02 31.02
N SER A 288 11.42 -5.59 32.13
CA SER A 288 11.84 -4.82 33.32
C SER A 288 13.20 -4.16 33.20
N ARG A 289 14.07 -4.75 32.38
CA ARG A 289 15.37 -4.19 32.03
C ARG A 289 15.62 -4.44 30.56
N VAL A 290 16.11 -3.42 29.87
CA VAL A 290 16.50 -3.50 28.46
C VAL A 290 18.02 -3.66 28.41
N PRO A 291 18.55 -4.84 28.02
CA PRO A 291 19.99 -5.03 27.92
C PRO A 291 20.58 -4.26 26.74
N ALA A 292 21.82 -3.78 26.88
CA ALA A 292 22.48 -2.95 25.87
C ALA A 292 22.69 -3.67 24.51
N LEU A 293 22.77 -5.00 24.52
CA LEU A 293 22.92 -5.81 23.30
C LEU A 293 21.58 -6.16 22.64
N LEU A 294 20.43 -5.83 23.25
CA LEU A 294 19.13 -6.24 22.71
C LEU A 294 18.83 -5.61 21.35
N LEU A 295 19.10 -4.30 21.18
CA LEU A 295 18.90 -3.59 19.92
C LEU A 295 19.76 -4.17 18.77
N PRO A 296 21.10 -4.30 18.90
CA PRO A 296 21.88 -4.87 17.82
C PRO A 296 21.54 -6.35 17.56
N ALA A 297 21.26 -7.13 18.61
CA ALA A 297 20.87 -8.53 18.44
C ALA A 297 19.52 -8.65 17.72
N SER A 298 18.53 -7.81 18.05
CA SER A 298 17.22 -7.82 17.40
C SER A 298 17.31 -7.43 15.93
N LEU A 299 18.15 -6.44 15.59
CA LEU A 299 18.37 -6.02 14.20
C LEU A 299 19.11 -7.08 13.36
N TRP A 300 20.12 -7.74 13.92
CA TRP A 300 20.79 -8.86 13.25
C TRP A 300 19.87 -10.07 13.08
N ALA A 301 19.07 -10.40 14.08
CA ALA A 301 18.07 -11.46 13.99
C ALA A 301 16.99 -11.13 12.94
N LEU A 302 16.51 -9.88 12.90
CA LEU A 302 15.59 -9.39 11.88
C LEU A 302 16.17 -9.55 10.47
N ALA A 303 17.38 -9.06 10.24
CA ALA A 303 18.05 -9.17 8.94
C ALA A 303 18.26 -10.64 8.53
N GLY A 304 18.66 -11.50 9.48
CA GLY A 304 18.84 -12.94 9.24
C GLY A 304 17.53 -13.65 8.89
N LEU A 305 16.46 -13.40 9.64
CA LEU A 305 15.15 -14.01 9.38
C LEU A 305 14.57 -13.57 8.03
N LEU A 306 14.72 -12.29 7.67
CA LEU A 306 14.29 -11.81 6.35
C LEU A 306 15.18 -12.33 5.22
N ALA A 307 16.48 -12.57 5.47
CA ALA A 307 17.35 -13.23 4.50
C ALA A 307 16.98 -14.71 4.31
N LEU A 308 16.56 -15.43 5.36
CA LEU A 308 16.02 -16.78 5.23
C LEU A 308 14.69 -16.78 4.45
N LEU A 309 13.81 -15.81 4.74
CA LEU A 309 12.57 -15.63 4.00
C LEU A 309 12.82 -15.33 2.51
N TYR A 310 13.85 -14.55 2.18
CA TYR A 310 14.24 -14.24 0.81
C TYR A 310 14.54 -15.50 -0.02
N LEU A 311 15.17 -16.52 0.60
CA LEU A 311 15.55 -17.76 -0.08
C LEU A 311 14.36 -18.63 -0.50
N GLU A 312 13.20 -18.47 0.17
CA GLU A 312 11.99 -19.26 -0.06
C GLU A 312 10.90 -18.47 -0.83
N MET A 313 11.21 -17.24 -1.24
CA MET A 313 10.18 -16.33 -1.76
C MET A 313 9.66 -16.72 -3.15
N ASP A 314 10.54 -17.26 -4.01
CA ASP A 314 10.15 -17.78 -5.33
C ASP A 314 9.28 -19.05 -5.24
N ALA A 315 9.31 -19.75 -4.11
CA ALA A 315 8.44 -20.88 -3.78
C ALA A 315 7.07 -20.44 -3.21
N ALA A 316 6.83 -19.15 -2.96
CA ALA A 316 5.57 -18.67 -2.40
C ALA A 316 4.31 -19.11 -3.19
N PRO A 317 4.29 -19.13 -4.54
CA PRO A 317 3.16 -19.65 -5.30
C PRO A 317 2.89 -21.13 -5.03
N TYR A 318 3.92 -21.95 -4.82
CA TYR A 318 3.76 -23.36 -4.46
C TYR A 318 3.13 -23.51 -3.07
N TRP A 319 3.60 -22.75 -2.08
CA TRP A 319 3.02 -22.79 -0.73
C TRP A 319 1.57 -22.31 -0.71
N ALA A 320 1.25 -21.28 -1.49
CA ALA A 320 -0.12 -20.81 -1.66
C ALA A 320 -1.00 -21.87 -2.37
N HIS A 321 -0.48 -22.58 -3.37
CA HIS A 321 -1.14 -23.74 -3.99
C HIS A 321 -1.43 -24.83 -2.97
N ARG A 322 -0.43 -25.21 -2.16
CA ARG A 322 -0.58 -26.20 -1.08
C ARG A 322 -1.66 -25.84 -0.09
N LEU A 323 -1.75 -24.56 0.27
CA LEU A 323 -2.81 -24.05 1.11
C LEU A 323 -4.15 -24.14 0.37
N ARG A 324 -4.21 -23.63 -0.87
CA ARG A 324 -5.43 -23.57 -1.67
C ARG A 324 -6.08 -24.94 -1.85
N ILE A 325 -5.33 -25.98 -2.20
CA ILE A 325 -5.90 -27.33 -2.44
C ILE A 325 -6.51 -27.98 -1.18
N LEU A 326 -6.22 -27.49 0.03
CA LEU A 326 -6.90 -27.92 1.25
C LEU A 326 -8.34 -27.39 1.31
N PHE A 327 -8.58 -26.26 0.66
CA PHE A 327 -9.87 -25.59 0.54
C PHE A 327 -10.42 -25.88 -0.86
N ARG A 328 -11.29 -26.88 -0.95
CA ARG A 328 -11.94 -27.32 -2.20
C ARG A 328 -12.69 -26.16 -2.88
N ASP A 329 -13.16 -26.39 -4.10
CA ASP A 329 -13.95 -25.43 -4.86
C ASP A 329 -15.40 -25.32 -4.32
N ASP A 330 -15.51 -24.80 -3.09
CA ASP A 330 -16.76 -24.60 -2.35
C ASP A 330 -16.83 -23.14 -1.89
N PRO A 331 -17.91 -22.40 -2.20
CA PRO A 331 -18.13 -21.04 -1.68
C PRO A 331 -17.96 -20.93 -0.16
N ALA A 332 -18.36 -21.96 0.61
CA ALA A 332 -18.20 -21.98 2.06
C ALA A 332 -16.73 -21.98 2.51
N ALA A 333 -15.80 -22.40 1.64
CA ALA A 333 -14.37 -22.43 1.91
C ALA A 333 -13.69 -21.06 1.73
N PHE A 334 -14.39 -20.04 1.22
CA PHE A 334 -13.83 -18.71 0.98
C PHE A 334 -13.26 -18.05 2.25
N VAL A 335 -14.06 -17.96 3.32
CA VAL A 335 -13.62 -17.35 4.59
C VAL A 335 -12.55 -18.22 5.28
N PRO A 336 -12.73 -19.54 5.44
CA PRO A 336 -11.69 -20.42 5.98
C PRO A 336 -10.35 -20.30 5.25
N TYR A 337 -10.35 -20.21 3.92
CA TYR A 337 -9.13 -20.04 3.13
C TYR A 337 -8.39 -18.76 3.49
N HIS A 338 -9.07 -17.61 3.52
CA HIS A 338 -8.42 -16.32 3.83
C HIS A 338 -7.97 -16.24 5.29
N VAL A 339 -8.72 -16.83 6.23
CA VAL A 339 -8.30 -16.94 7.63
C VAL A 339 -7.03 -17.78 7.75
N ASN A 340 -6.95 -18.92 7.04
CA ASN A 340 -5.74 -19.74 7.07
C ASN A 340 -4.56 -19.07 6.35
N ALA A 341 -4.81 -18.35 5.26
CA ALA A 341 -3.78 -17.55 4.60
C ALA A 341 -3.22 -16.48 5.57
N PHE A 342 -4.09 -15.80 6.32
CA PHE A 342 -3.70 -14.87 7.37
C PHE A 342 -2.87 -15.56 8.45
N VAL A 343 -3.30 -16.73 8.95
CA VAL A 343 -2.57 -17.49 9.99
C VAL A 343 -1.20 -17.96 9.49
N CYS A 344 -1.10 -18.47 8.27
CA CYS A 344 0.18 -18.88 7.67
C CYS A 344 1.14 -17.69 7.52
N LEU A 345 0.65 -16.57 6.97
CA LEU A 345 1.45 -15.35 6.85
C LEU A 345 1.86 -14.80 8.22
N LEU A 346 0.96 -14.84 9.21
CA LEU A 346 1.28 -14.49 10.59
C LEU A 346 2.37 -15.40 11.14
N GLY A 347 2.30 -16.71 10.94
CA GLY A 347 3.34 -17.66 11.39
C GLY A 347 4.72 -17.36 10.79
N ILE A 348 4.78 -16.97 9.52
CA ILE A 348 6.02 -16.64 8.80
C ILE A 348 6.57 -15.27 9.24
N LEU A 349 5.69 -14.27 9.38
CA LEU A 349 6.08 -12.87 9.55
C LEU A 349 6.06 -12.39 11.00
N ALA A 350 5.46 -13.15 11.94
CA ALA A 350 5.31 -12.74 13.34
C ALA A 350 6.63 -12.35 13.97
N LEU A 351 7.61 -13.24 13.94
CA LEU A 351 8.90 -12.98 14.56
C LEU A 351 9.68 -11.83 13.89
N PRO A 352 9.96 -11.84 12.57
CA PRO A 352 10.72 -10.74 11.97
C PRO A 352 9.99 -9.39 12.13
N VAL A 353 8.69 -9.32 11.84
CA VAL A 353 7.98 -8.03 11.93
C VAL A 353 7.80 -7.58 13.38
N ALA A 354 7.69 -8.49 14.36
CA ALA A 354 7.73 -8.10 15.77
C ALA A 354 9.12 -7.57 16.20
N LEU A 355 10.22 -8.13 15.70
CA LEU A 355 11.55 -7.56 15.94
C LEU A 355 11.69 -6.15 15.34
N SER A 356 11.10 -5.92 14.16
CA SER A 356 10.97 -4.58 13.60
C SER A 356 10.17 -3.67 14.53
N GLY A 357 8.99 -4.11 15.00
CA GLY A 357 8.15 -3.37 15.94
C GLY A 357 8.82 -3.05 17.29
N ALA A 358 9.77 -3.87 17.73
CA ALA A 358 10.56 -3.62 18.93
C ALA A 358 11.63 -2.52 18.74
N THR A 359 12.04 -2.25 17.50
CA THR A 359 13.17 -1.35 17.18
C THR A 359 12.98 0.07 17.71
N LEU A 360 11.83 0.69 17.45
CA LEU A 360 11.57 2.07 17.88
C LEU A 360 11.56 2.24 19.41
N PRO A 361 10.84 1.39 20.19
CA PRO A 361 10.94 1.39 21.65
C PRO A 361 12.37 1.21 22.18
N LEU A 362 13.18 0.35 21.55
CA LEU A 362 14.57 0.13 21.93
C LEU A 362 15.46 1.34 21.63
N LEU A 363 15.30 1.96 20.45
CA LEU A 363 15.98 3.21 20.10
C LEU A 363 15.59 4.34 21.06
N PHE A 364 14.32 4.44 21.42
CA PHE A 364 13.83 5.41 22.39
C PHE A 364 14.45 5.21 23.77
N HIS A 365 14.58 3.97 24.22
CA HIS A 365 15.28 3.64 25.47
C HIS A 365 16.72 4.18 25.48
N ASP A 366 17.47 3.93 24.41
CA ASP A 366 18.87 4.34 24.28
C ASP A 366 19.05 5.84 24.14
N LEU A 367 18.17 6.51 23.38
CA LEU A 367 18.19 7.97 23.22
C LEU A 367 17.82 8.66 24.54
N ARG A 368 16.78 8.20 25.22
CA ARG A 368 16.34 8.74 26.52
C ARG A 368 17.45 8.70 27.56
N ARG A 369 18.18 7.58 27.66
CA ARG A 369 19.33 7.43 28.60
C ARG A 369 20.41 8.50 28.39
N ARG A 370 20.46 9.13 27.20
CA ARG A 370 21.48 10.09 26.80
C ARG A 370 20.97 11.54 26.75
N ALA A 371 19.67 11.76 26.52
CA ALA A 371 19.07 13.09 26.31
C ALA A 371 18.20 13.62 27.45
N GLY A 372 17.62 12.74 28.29
CA GLY A 372 16.72 13.11 29.39
C GLY A 372 15.31 13.60 29.00
N GLU A 373 15.08 14.05 27.77
CA GLU A 373 13.79 14.61 27.31
C GLU A 373 12.90 13.58 26.60
N LEU A 374 11.68 13.35 27.13
CA LEU A 374 10.81 12.26 26.66
C LEU A 374 10.07 12.58 25.35
N GLY A 375 9.37 13.71 25.28
CA GLY A 375 8.54 14.08 24.13
C GLY A 375 9.33 14.38 22.85
N ASP A 376 10.43 15.13 22.96
CA ASP A 376 11.27 15.48 21.79
C ASP A 376 12.04 14.26 21.27
N ALA A 377 12.56 13.39 22.15
CA ALA A 377 13.22 12.15 21.74
C ALA A 377 12.27 11.19 21.01
N ALA A 378 11.04 11.02 21.52
CA ALA A 378 10.02 10.21 20.86
C ALA A 378 9.65 10.81 19.49
N GLY A 379 9.41 12.13 19.43
CA GLY A 379 9.10 12.83 18.19
C GLY A 379 10.22 12.74 17.15
N LEU A 380 11.48 12.88 17.56
CA LEU A 380 12.64 12.82 16.66
C LEU A 380 12.82 11.43 16.03
N LEU A 381 12.79 10.37 16.84
CA LEU A 381 12.97 9.00 16.33
C LEU A 381 11.82 8.56 15.42
N TYR A 382 10.58 8.88 15.78
CA TYR A 382 9.42 8.55 14.96
C TYR A 382 9.39 9.35 13.67
N ALA A 383 9.79 10.63 13.69
CA ALA A 383 9.93 11.42 12.48
C ALA A 383 10.92 10.76 11.49
N TRP A 384 12.11 10.37 11.95
CA TRP A 384 13.10 9.74 11.08
C TRP A 384 12.72 8.33 10.62
N ASN A 385 12.09 7.50 11.47
CA ASN A 385 11.56 6.21 11.05
C ASN A 385 10.44 6.34 10.03
N THR A 386 9.53 7.31 10.24
CA THR A 386 8.42 7.56 9.32
C THR A 386 8.91 8.15 8.01
N ALA A 387 9.92 9.03 8.04
CA ALA A 387 10.60 9.51 6.83
C ALA A 387 11.32 8.36 6.09
N GLY A 388 11.95 7.44 6.82
CA GLY A 388 12.47 6.20 6.25
C GLY A 388 11.38 5.37 5.58
N SER A 389 10.26 5.15 6.27
CA SER A 389 9.11 4.41 5.75
C SER A 389 8.54 5.08 4.49
N LEU A 390 8.39 6.40 4.48
CA LEU A 390 8.05 7.21 3.31
C LEU A 390 8.99 6.93 2.14
N LEU A 391 10.31 6.98 2.35
CA LEU A 391 11.30 6.69 1.31
C LEU A 391 11.22 5.22 0.85
N GLY A 392 10.96 4.28 1.75
CA GLY A 392 10.79 2.87 1.42
C GLY A 392 9.55 2.62 0.55
N ALA A 393 8.44 3.30 0.86
CA ALA A 393 7.22 3.25 0.05
C ALA A 393 7.43 3.84 -1.35
N LEU A 394 8.02 5.04 -1.43
CA LEU A 394 8.24 5.75 -2.69
C LEU A 394 9.31 5.10 -3.57
N LEU A 395 10.45 4.74 -2.98
CA LEU A 395 11.57 4.17 -3.72
C LEU A 395 11.40 2.66 -3.87
N GLY A 396 11.23 1.93 -2.77
CA GLY A 396 11.10 0.48 -2.80
C GLY A 396 9.78 -0.01 -3.40
N GLY A 397 8.67 0.64 -3.09
CA GLY A 397 7.35 0.25 -3.58
C GLY A 397 6.99 0.74 -4.99
N TYR A 398 7.78 1.67 -5.56
CA TYR A 398 7.43 2.31 -6.83
C TYR A 398 8.65 2.64 -7.70
N ALA A 399 9.52 3.56 -7.29
CA ALA A 399 10.53 4.12 -8.20
C ALA A 399 11.61 3.11 -8.64
N LEU A 400 12.10 2.26 -7.73
CA LEU A 400 13.13 1.28 -8.06
C LEU A 400 12.65 0.25 -9.11
N LEU A 401 11.34 -0.01 -9.18
CA LEU A 401 10.72 -0.95 -10.11
C LEU A 401 10.72 -0.50 -11.58
N PHE A 402 11.18 0.72 -11.89
CA PHE A 402 11.46 1.10 -13.28
C PHE A 402 12.74 0.47 -13.82
N TRP A 403 13.66 0.08 -12.94
CA TRP A 403 15.00 -0.38 -13.32
C TRP A 403 15.37 -1.74 -12.72
N LEU A 404 14.65 -2.18 -11.69
CA LEU A 404 15.01 -3.32 -10.87
C LEU A 404 13.80 -4.20 -10.56
N ASP A 405 14.00 -5.52 -10.57
CA ASP A 405 12.95 -6.45 -10.18
C ASP A 405 12.70 -6.54 -8.67
N LEU A 406 11.62 -7.21 -8.26
CA LEU A 406 11.21 -7.34 -6.85
C LEU A 406 12.34 -7.88 -5.95
N HIS A 407 13.10 -8.86 -6.44
CA HIS A 407 14.18 -9.47 -5.66
C HIS A 407 15.37 -8.52 -5.44
N HIS A 408 15.61 -7.56 -6.34
CA HIS A 408 16.61 -6.51 -6.15
C HIS A 408 16.17 -5.53 -5.04
N VAL A 409 14.91 -5.10 -5.08
CA VAL A 409 14.32 -4.21 -4.07
C VAL A 409 14.40 -4.85 -2.68
N PHE A 410 14.07 -6.14 -2.56
CA PHE A 410 14.17 -6.86 -1.29
C PHE A 410 15.62 -6.90 -0.77
N ARG A 411 16.62 -7.14 -1.65
CA ARG A 411 18.05 -7.14 -1.27
C ARG A 411 18.52 -5.76 -0.82
N ILE A 412 18.06 -4.68 -1.46
CA ILE A 412 18.36 -3.30 -1.04
C ILE A 412 17.79 -3.02 0.37
N ALA A 413 16.58 -3.50 0.65
CA ALA A 413 15.97 -3.39 1.97
C ALA A 413 16.77 -4.19 3.04
N LEU A 414 17.18 -5.42 2.73
CA LEU A 414 18.06 -6.21 3.60
C LEU A 414 19.40 -5.52 3.86
N ALA A 415 20.01 -4.92 2.83
CA ALA A 415 21.25 -4.18 2.97
C ALA A 415 21.11 -2.99 3.93
N ALA A 416 19.98 -2.28 3.89
CA ALA A 416 19.68 -1.20 4.83
C ALA A 416 19.54 -1.72 6.28
N LEU A 417 18.92 -2.89 6.50
CA LEU A 417 18.86 -3.52 7.83
C LEU A 417 20.23 -3.98 8.34
N VAL A 418 21.05 -4.57 7.47
CA VAL A 418 22.42 -4.98 7.82
C VAL A 418 23.25 -3.76 8.24
N LEU A 419 23.12 -2.64 7.51
CA LEU A 419 23.78 -1.38 7.88
C LEU A 419 23.27 -0.86 9.23
N ALA A 420 21.95 -0.88 9.46
CA ALA A 420 21.36 -0.49 10.74
C ALA A 420 21.86 -1.36 11.91
N ALA A 421 21.93 -2.68 11.72
CA ALA A 421 22.42 -3.65 12.70
C ALA A 421 23.91 -3.42 13.02
N ALA A 422 24.74 -3.20 12.00
CA ALA A 422 26.17 -2.91 12.17
C ALA A 422 26.40 -1.58 12.91
N LEU A 423 25.62 -0.53 12.60
CA LEU A 423 25.67 0.75 13.30
C LEU A 423 25.26 0.62 14.77
N ALA A 424 24.17 -0.11 15.07
CA ALA A 424 23.73 -0.37 16.44
C ALA A 424 24.78 -1.14 17.24
N ALA A 425 25.37 -2.19 16.65
CA ALA A 425 26.39 -3.00 17.31
C ALA A 425 27.67 -2.20 17.60
N ARG A 426 28.04 -1.30 16.68
CA ARG A 426 29.18 -0.39 16.86
C ARG A 426 28.94 0.62 17.99
N LEU A 427 27.72 1.13 18.16
CA LEU A 427 27.37 2.01 19.27
C LEU A 427 27.44 1.31 20.63
N GLY A 428 27.14 0.01 20.69
CA GLY A 428 27.22 -0.80 21.91
C GLY A 428 28.65 -1.24 22.29
N ALA A 429 29.63 -1.15 21.39
CA ALA A 429 30.98 -1.64 21.61
C ALA A 429 31.85 -0.68 22.46
N ALA A 430 32.42 -1.22 23.54
CA ALA A 430 33.22 -0.48 24.52
C ALA A 430 34.65 -0.15 24.06
N SER A 431 35.28 -0.99 23.21
CA SER A 431 36.68 -0.81 22.78
C SER A 431 36.80 -0.43 21.29
N ARG A 432 37.91 0.24 20.91
CA ARG A 432 38.19 0.61 19.50
C ARG A 432 38.29 -0.62 18.59
N VAL A 433 38.87 -1.72 19.08
CA VAL A 433 38.96 -3.00 18.36
C VAL A 433 37.58 -3.65 18.26
N GLY A 434 36.78 -3.62 19.33
CA GLY A 434 35.40 -4.10 19.35
C GLY A 434 34.47 -3.36 18.39
N ARG A 435 34.81 -2.12 17.99
CA ARG A 435 34.06 -1.35 16.98
C ARG A 435 34.39 -1.74 15.52
N ARG A 436 35.47 -2.47 15.26
CA ARG A 436 35.85 -2.96 13.92
C ARG A 436 35.14 -4.26 13.54
N VAL A 437 34.92 -5.13 14.52
CA VAL A 437 34.19 -6.41 14.34
C VAL A 437 32.80 -6.23 13.71
N PRO A 438 31.89 -5.37 14.22
CA PRO A 438 30.57 -5.21 13.63
C PRO A 438 30.60 -4.60 12.23
N LEU A 439 31.62 -3.79 11.91
CA LEU A 439 31.81 -3.26 10.56
C LEU A 439 32.22 -4.37 9.59
N ALA A 440 33.18 -5.21 9.97
CA ALA A 440 33.60 -6.36 9.16
C ALA A 440 32.45 -7.35 8.96
N ALA A 441 31.67 -7.64 10.01
CA ALA A 441 30.46 -8.47 9.91
C ALA A 441 29.41 -7.84 8.98
N GLY A 442 29.20 -6.52 9.05
CA GLY A 442 28.35 -5.78 8.13
C GLY A 442 28.79 -5.92 6.67
N ILE A 443 30.08 -5.72 6.39
CA ILE A 443 30.65 -5.85 5.04
C ILE A 443 30.51 -7.28 4.51
N ALA A 444 30.82 -8.28 5.34
CA ALA A 444 30.68 -9.69 4.97
C ALA A 444 29.21 -10.05 4.67
N ALA A 445 28.26 -9.57 5.49
CA ALA A 445 26.84 -9.79 5.25
C ALA A 445 26.36 -9.10 3.97
N LEU A 446 26.81 -7.88 3.67
CA LEU A 446 26.50 -7.20 2.40
C LEU A 446 27.06 -7.94 1.19
N ALA A 447 28.29 -8.46 1.28
CA ALA A 447 28.88 -9.27 0.22
C ALA A 447 28.10 -10.58 0.00
N ALA A 448 27.66 -11.24 1.08
CA ALA A 448 26.81 -12.42 1.00
C ALA A 448 25.46 -12.13 0.35
N LEU A 449 24.82 -11.00 0.70
CA LEU A 449 23.55 -10.56 0.08
C LEU A 449 23.70 -10.29 -1.42
N ALA A 450 24.83 -9.70 -1.85
CA ALA A 450 25.10 -9.45 -3.26
C ALA A 450 25.31 -10.73 -4.07
N ALA A 451 25.77 -11.81 -3.42
CA ALA A 451 25.98 -13.12 -4.04
C ALA A 451 24.72 -13.99 -4.10
N LEU A 452 23.60 -13.56 -3.50
CA LEU A 452 22.33 -14.30 -3.56
C LEU A 452 21.78 -14.34 -4.99
N GLN A 453 21.32 -15.52 -5.40
CA GLN A 453 20.62 -15.70 -6.67
C GLN A 453 19.28 -14.97 -6.67
N GLY A 454 18.90 -14.44 -7.83
CA GLY A 454 17.58 -13.84 -8.03
C GLY A 454 16.48 -14.88 -8.03
N TRP A 455 15.24 -14.42 -7.83
CA TRP A 455 14.06 -15.28 -7.87
C TRP A 455 13.75 -15.71 -9.31
N ASP A 456 13.31 -16.96 -9.48
CA ASP A 456 12.95 -17.51 -10.79
C ASP A 456 11.58 -16.96 -11.27
N PRO A 457 11.54 -16.18 -12.37
CA PRO A 457 10.30 -15.65 -12.93
C PRO A 457 9.27 -16.71 -13.31
N GLN A 458 9.72 -17.91 -13.69
CA GLN A 458 8.81 -19.02 -14.06
C GLN A 458 7.99 -19.48 -12.87
N ARG A 459 8.61 -19.53 -11.68
CA ARG A 459 7.92 -19.92 -10.45
C ARG A 459 6.92 -18.86 -10.01
N LEU A 460 7.34 -17.60 -10.03
CA LEU A 460 6.50 -16.46 -9.64
C LEU A 460 5.28 -16.29 -10.57
N SER A 461 5.47 -16.45 -11.87
CA SER A 461 4.43 -16.24 -12.89
C SER A 461 3.58 -17.48 -13.19
N SER A 462 3.71 -18.53 -12.37
CA SER A 462 3.04 -19.83 -12.57
C SER A 462 1.51 -19.78 -12.44
N GLY A 463 0.97 -18.77 -11.75
CA GLY A 463 -0.48 -18.54 -11.65
C GLY A 463 -1.26 -19.62 -10.90
N LEU A 464 -0.60 -20.28 -9.94
CA LEU A 464 -1.16 -21.41 -9.21
C LEU A 464 -2.37 -21.05 -8.34
N PHE A 465 -2.60 -19.78 -8.03
CA PHE A 465 -3.77 -19.37 -7.25
C PHE A 465 -5.12 -19.73 -7.92
N ARG A 466 -5.14 -19.96 -9.24
CA ARG A 466 -6.33 -20.46 -9.97
C ARG A 466 -6.47 -21.98 -9.94
N ASN A 467 -5.41 -22.71 -9.56
CA ASN A 467 -5.45 -24.16 -9.44
C ASN A 467 -6.02 -24.57 -8.08
N ARG A 468 -7.29 -24.98 -8.06
CA ARG A 468 -8.00 -25.39 -6.83
C ARG A 468 -7.97 -26.90 -6.57
N GLN A 469 -7.44 -27.68 -7.52
CA GLN A 469 -7.40 -29.13 -7.45
C GLN A 469 -5.98 -29.64 -7.23
N PRO A 470 -5.79 -30.74 -6.46
CA PRO A 470 -4.49 -31.36 -6.29
C PRO A 470 -4.02 -32.02 -7.60
N LEU A 471 -2.85 -31.62 -8.08
CA LEU A 471 -2.07 -32.32 -9.12
C LEU A 471 -1.30 -33.48 -8.50
N ALA A 472 -0.98 -34.52 -9.29
CA ALA A 472 -0.26 -35.73 -8.83
C ALA A 472 1.05 -35.43 -8.09
N PHE A 473 1.77 -34.39 -8.51
CA PHE A 473 3.05 -33.95 -7.95
C PHE A 473 2.92 -32.77 -6.97
N SER A 474 1.69 -32.40 -6.56
CA SER A 474 1.49 -31.27 -5.63
C SER A 474 2.20 -31.47 -4.30
N SER A 475 2.47 -32.71 -3.90
CA SER A 475 3.06 -33.02 -2.59
C SER A 475 4.57 -33.22 -2.59
N GLU A 476 5.24 -33.09 -3.75
CA GLU A 476 6.65 -33.45 -3.92
C GLU A 476 7.65 -32.35 -3.53
N GLY A 477 7.17 -31.19 -3.07
CA GLY A 477 8.01 -30.04 -2.73
C GLY A 477 8.19 -29.07 -3.91
N PRO A 478 8.64 -27.82 -3.65
CA PRO A 478 8.66 -26.75 -4.64
C PRO A 478 9.56 -27.06 -5.84
N ALA A 479 10.77 -27.58 -5.59
CA ALA A 479 11.71 -27.91 -6.66
C ALA A 479 11.13 -28.97 -7.63
N ALA A 480 10.66 -30.10 -7.11
CA ALA A 480 10.08 -31.17 -7.92
C ALA A 480 8.75 -30.77 -8.59
N PHE A 481 7.98 -29.89 -7.95
CA PHE A 481 6.76 -29.32 -8.51
C PHE A 481 7.06 -28.49 -9.75
N PHE A 482 7.97 -27.50 -9.66
CA PHE A 482 8.26 -26.59 -10.77
C PHE A 482 9.04 -27.24 -11.91
N THR A 483 9.76 -28.34 -11.67
CA THR A 483 10.35 -29.13 -12.77
C THR A 483 9.27 -29.80 -13.65
N ARG A 484 8.09 -30.09 -13.08
CA ARG A 484 6.97 -30.73 -13.82
C ARG A 484 5.90 -29.74 -14.25
N PHE A 485 5.70 -28.68 -13.48
CA PHE A 485 4.73 -27.64 -13.77
C PHE A 485 5.37 -26.60 -14.69
N SER A 486 5.09 -26.69 -15.98
CA SER A 486 5.46 -25.66 -16.96
C SER A 486 4.23 -25.17 -17.72
N ARG A 487 4.17 -23.86 -17.95
CA ARG A 487 3.17 -23.21 -18.83
C ARG A 487 3.73 -22.88 -20.21
N GLY A 488 4.99 -23.18 -20.47
CA GLY A 488 5.74 -22.69 -21.62
C GLY A 488 6.92 -21.82 -21.21
N GLU A 489 7.64 -21.33 -22.21
CA GLU A 489 8.81 -20.47 -22.03
C GLU A 489 8.38 -19.03 -21.73
N ILE A 490 9.07 -18.36 -20.82
CA ILE A 490 8.91 -16.92 -20.60
C ILE A 490 9.75 -16.20 -21.66
N VAL A 491 9.07 -15.50 -22.58
CA VAL A 491 9.70 -14.71 -23.64
C VAL A 491 10.02 -13.29 -23.16
N PHE A 492 9.28 -12.80 -22.18
CA PHE A 492 9.44 -11.47 -21.58
C PHE A 492 9.01 -11.50 -20.12
N TYR A 493 9.77 -10.86 -19.24
CA TYR A 493 9.42 -10.69 -17.83
C TYR A 493 9.87 -9.32 -17.34
N ASP A 494 9.02 -8.67 -16.55
CA ASP A 494 9.30 -7.35 -16.00
C ASP A 494 8.48 -7.10 -14.72
N ASP A 495 9.15 -6.82 -13.62
CA ASP A 495 8.54 -6.41 -12.35
C ASP A 495 8.33 -4.89 -12.34
N ASP A 496 7.37 -4.41 -13.12
CA ASP A 496 7.15 -2.98 -13.27
C ASP A 496 6.44 -2.37 -12.03
N PRO A 497 6.37 -1.03 -11.94
CA PRO A 497 5.77 -0.35 -10.79
C PRO A 497 4.30 -0.68 -10.54
N ILE A 498 3.55 -1.17 -11.54
CA ILE A 498 2.14 -1.54 -11.46
C ILE A 498 2.00 -3.02 -11.09
N ALA A 499 2.64 -3.91 -11.85
CA ALA A 499 2.45 -5.35 -11.76
C ALA A 499 3.67 -6.12 -12.28
N SER A 500 3.73 -7.40 -11.92
CA SER A 500 4.71 -8.33 -12.46
C SER A 500 4.16 -8.92 -13.74
N VAL A 501 4.73 -8.56 -14.88
CA VAL A 501 4.24 -8.94 -16.21
C VAL A 501 5.16 -10.01 -16.79
N ALA A 502 4.57 -11.13 -17.20
CA ALA A 502 5.25 -12.20 -17.92
C ALA A 502 4.52 -12.50 -19.22
N LEU A 503 5.27 -12.65 -20.32
CA LEU A 503 4.74 -13.22 -21.55
C LEU A 503 5.19 -14.67 -21.66
N ILE A 504 4.23 -15.58 -21.64
CA ILE A 504 4.48 -17.02 -21.69
C ILE A 504 4.09 -17.52 -23.07
N ALA A 505 4.98 -18.27 -23.72
CA ALA A 505 4.73 -18.96 -24.98
C ALA A 505 4.52 -20.47 -24.71
N PRO A 506 3.27 -20.96 -24.61
CA PRO A 506 2.99 -22.38 -24.41
C PRO A 506 3.32 -23.22 -25.65
N ARG A 507 3.30 -22.58 -26.83
CA ARG A 507 3.58 -23.13 -28.15
C ARG A 507 4.24 -22.05 -29.01
N PRO A 508 4.96 -22.40 -30.08
CA PRO A 508 5.66 -21.42 -30.93
C PRO A 508 4.77 -20.28 -31.46
N ASP A 509 3.52 -20.57 -31.82
CA ASP A 509 2.59 -19.60 -32.41
C ASP A 509 1.56 -19.04 -31.40
N SER A 510 1.87 -19.11 -30.11
CA SER A 510 0.97 -18.63 -29.06
C SER A 510 1.72 -17.84 -28.00
N LEU A 511 1.13 -16.73 -27.57
CA LEU A 511 1.69 -15.86 -26.55
C LEU A 511 0.58 -15.42 -25.59
N SER A 512 0.79 -15.63 -24.30
CA SER A 512 -0.13 -15.27 -23.22
C SER A 512 0.48 -14.17 -22.37
N VAL A 513 -0.29 -13.10 -22.16
CA VAL A 513 0.00 -12.08 -21.15
C VAL A 513 -0.41 -12.62 -19.79
N VAL A 514 0.53 -12.60 -18.84
CA VAL A 514 0.31 -12.99 -17.45
C VAL A 514 0.69 -11.82 -16.55
N THR A 515 -0.29 -11.23 -15.89
CA THR A 515 -0.10 -10.09 -14.97
C THR A 515 -0.33 -10.57 -13.54
N ASN A 516 0.68 -10.41 -12.68
CA ASN A 516 0.69 -10.93 -11.30
C ASN A 516 0.30 -12.42 -11.24
N GLY A 517 0.83 -13.23 -12.16
CA GLY A 517 0.54 -14.67 -12.26
C GLY A 517 -0.83 -15.00 -12.86
N LYS A 518 -1.70 -14.00 -13.08
CA LYS A 518 -3.00 -14.20 -13.71
C LYS A 518 -2.90 -14.11 -15.23
N PRO A 519 -3.33 -15.13 -16.00
CA PRO A 519 -3.55 -14.94 -17.44
C PRO A 519 -4.60 -13.84 -17.66
N ASP A 520 -4.25 -12.82 -18.43
CA ASP A 520 -5.14 -11.71 -18.81
C ASP A 520 -5.70 -11.89 -20.21
N SER A 521 -4.83 -12.15 -21.18
CA SER A 521 -5.21 -12.32 -22.58
C SER A 521 -4.15 -13.16 -23.29
N ALA A 522 -4.57 -14.02 -24.21
CA ALA A 522 -3.69 -14.87 -24.99
C ALA A 522 -4.07 -14.88 -26.47
N VAL A 523 -3.06 -14.87 -27.33
CA VAL A 523 -3.23 -15.11 -28.77
C VAL A 523 -2.75 -16.52 -29.13
N PRO A 524 -3.47 -17.26 -30.00
CA PRO A 524 -4.75 -16.89 -30.64
C PRO A 524 -6.00 -17.17 -29.79
N ALA A 525 -5.86 -17.71 -28.57
CA ALA A 525 -6.98 -18.25 -27.78
C ALA A 525 -8.14 -17.26 -27.54
N ASP A 526 -7.82 -16.00 -27.20
CA ASP A 526 -8.80 -14.95 -26.89
C ASP A 526 -9.06 -14.01 -28.09
N ARG A 527 -8.53 -14.34 -29.27
CA ARG A 527 -8.61 -13.47 -30.45
C ARG A 527 -10.06 -13.18 -30.84
N THR A 528 -10.94 -14.18 -30.83
CA THR A 528 -12.37 -13.95 -31.16
C THR A 528 -13.02 -12.95 -30.21
N THR A 529 -12.76 -13.06 -28.91
CA THR A 529 -13.33 -12.16 -27.89
C THR A 529 -12.84 -10.73 -28.10
N THR A 530 -11.53 -10.53 -28.26
CA THR A 530 -10.91 -9.21 -28.45
C THR A 530 -11.30 -8.57 -29.79
N CYS A 531 -11.37 -9.34 -30.88
CA CYS A 531 -11.91 -8.85 -32.15
C CYS A 531 -13.37 -8.39 -32.01
N LEU A 532 -14.23 -9.17 -31.35
CA LEU A 532 -15.64 -8.81 -31.16
C LEU A 532 -15.80 -7.59 -30.24
N ALA A 533 -14.94 -7.42 -29.24
CA ALA A 533 -14.91 -6.24 -28.38
C ALA A 533 -14.64 -4.96 -29.17
N ALA A 534 -13.85 -5.03 -30.25
CA ALA A 534 -13.67 -3.94 -31.20
C ALA A 534 -14.86 -3.77 -32.15
N LEU A 535 -15.27 -4.85 -32.83
CA LEU A 535 -16.15 -4.78 -34.00
C LEU A 535 -17.63 -4.59 -33.65
N ILE A 536 -18.14 -5.23 -32.59
CA ILE A 536 -19.55 -5.09 -32.19
C ILE A 536 -19.90 -3.61 -31.92
N PRO A 537 -19.17 -2.89 -31.06
CA PRO A 537 -19.54 -1.50 -30.79
C PRO A 537 -19.21 -0.56 -31.96
N ALA A 538 -18.23 -0.90 -32.81
CA ALA A 538 -17.97 -0.14 -34.04
C ALA A 538 -19.15 -0.20 -35.03
N VAL A 539 -19.83 -1.35 -35.16
CA VAL A 539 -21.02 -1.49 -36.01
C VAL A 539 -22.23 -0.76 -35.43
N LEU A 540 -22.32 -0.64 -34.10
CA LEU A 540 -23.43 0.04 -33.42
C LEU A 540 -23.28 1.57 -33.38
N ALA A 541 -22.05 2.07 -33.46
CA ALA A 541 -21.78 3.50 -33.47
C ALA A 541 -22.21 4.13 -34.79
N THR A 542 -22.75 5.36 -34.73
CA THR A 542 -23.15 6.09 -35.94
C THR A 542 -21.97 6.55 -36.79
N ARG A 543 -20.78 6.61 -36.19
CA ARG A 543 -19.51 7.04 -36.78
C ARG A 543 -18.38 6.37 -36.01
N VAL A 544 -17.24 6.11 -36.65
CA VAL A 544 -16.07 5.51 -35.99
C VAL A 544 -14.76 6.15 -36.45
N GLU A 545 -14.58 7.47 -36.27
CA GLU A 545 -13.31 8.13 -36.62
C GLU A 545 -12.30 8.14 -35.47
N ARG A 546 -12.76 8.31 -34.23
CA ARG A 546 -11.91 8.39 -33.04
C ARG A 546 -12.35 7.37 -32.00
N ALA A 547 -11.44 6.44 -31.67
CA ALA A 547 -11.66 5.44 -30.64
C ALA A 547 -10.73 5.63 -29.44
N PHE A 548 -11.23 5.32 -28.25
CA PHE A 548 -10.46 5.20 -27.02
C PHE A 548 -10.50 3.76 -26.52
N VAL A 549 -9.34 3.18 -26.22
CA VAL A 549 -9.22 1.81 -25.73
C VAL A 549 -8.62 1.81 -24.32
N VAL A 550 -9.25 1.13 -23.38
CA VAL A 550 -8.73 0.94 -22.02
C VAL A 550 -7.98 -0.38 -21.94
N GLY A 551 -6.67 -0.30 -21.69
CA GLY A 551 -5.76 -1.45 -21.69
C GLY A 551 -5.28 -1.81 -23.09
N TYR A 552 -4.01 -2.17 -23.23
CA TYR A 552 -3.44 -2.66 -24.48
C TYR A 552 -3.40 -4.19 -24.53
N ALA A 553 -2.90 -4.84 -23.48
CA ALA A 553 -2.70 -6.29 -23.39
C ALA A 553 -2.01 -6.86 -24.66
N THR A 554 -2.73 -7.63 -25.49
CA THR A 554 -2.24 -8.21 -26.75
C THR A 554 -2.34 -7.26 -27.94
N GLY A 555 -3.02 -6.13 -27.80
CA GLY A 555 -3.20 -5.12 -28.83
C GLY A 555 -4.21 -5.48 -29.91
N VAL A 556 -4.87 -6.65 -29.85
CA VAL A 556 -5.80 -7.12 -30.90
C VAL A 556 -6.93 -6.13 -31.12
N THR A 557 -7.66 -5.75 -30.08
CA THR A 557 -8.78 -4.79 -30.16
C THR A 557 -8.36 -3.46 -30.77
N ALA A 558 -7.21 -2.93 -30.33
CA ALA A 558 -6.67 -1.68 -30.83
C ALA A 558 -6.26 -1.80 -32.31
N GLY A 559 -5.66 -2.93 -32.70
CA GLY A 559 -5.29 -3.23 -34.08
C GLY A 559 -6.49 -3.39 -35.02
N GLU A 560 -7.53 -4.11 -34.58
CA GLU A 560 -8.77 -4.30 -35.34
C GLU A 560 -9.48 -2.95 -35.58
N LEU A 561 -9.56 -2.09 -34.55
CA LEU A 561 -10.10 -0.73 -34.73
C LEU A 561 -9.25 0.08 -35.70
N ALA A 562 -7.93 0.06 -35.57
CA ALA A 562 -7.05 0.84 -36.44
C ALA A 562 -7.05 0.34 -37.91
N ALA A 563 -7.43 -0.92 -38.14
CA ALA A 563 -7.57 -1.50 -39.47
C ALA A 563 -8.82 -1.00 -40.21
N LEU A 564 -9.82 -0.46 -39.51
CA LEU A 564 -11.00 0.12 -40.15
C LEU A 564 -10.63 1.41 -40.92
N ASP A 565 -11.09 1.54 -42.16
CA ASP A 565 -10.76 2.67 -43.03
C ASP A 565 -11.26 4.00 -42.47
N GLU A 566 -12.44 4.00 -41.86
CA GLU A 566 -13.08 5.18 -41.25
C GLU A 566 -12.32 5.69 -40.02
N VAL A 567 -11.63 4.79 -39.29
CA VAL A 567 -10.88 5.14 -38.08
C VAL A 567 -9.64 5.94 -38.44
N ARG A 568 -9.50 7.10 -37.83
CA ARG A 568 -8.38 8.04 -37.99
C ARG A 568 -7.45 8.05 -36.79
N GLU A 569 -7.99 7.81 -35.60
CA GLU A 569 -7.24 7.83 -34.35
C GLU A 569 -7.77 6.73 -33.41
N VAL A 570 -6.86 5.91 -32.88
CA VAL A 570 -7.14 4.99 -31.76
C VAL A 570 -6.17 5.33 -30.64
N ARG A 571 -6.71 5.87 -29.55
CA ARG A 571 -5.95 6.20 -28.35
C ARG A 571 -6.07 5.09 -27.33
N VAL A 572 -4.96 4.47 -26.97
CA VAL A 572 -4.94 3.40 -25.96
C VAL A 572 -4.40 3.95 -24.66
N ALA A 573 -5.13 3.79 -23.56
CA ALA A 573 -4.60 4.05 -22.22
C ALA A 573 -4.06 2.76 -21.62
N GLU A 574 -2.73 2.64 -21.53
CA GLU A 574 -2.04 1.50 -20.93
C GLU A 574 -1.32 1.92 -19.65
N ILE A 575 -1.64 1.25 -18.55
CA ILE A 575 -1.14 1.60 -17.22
C ILE A 575 0.26 1.03 -16.97
N SER A 576 0.57 -0.15 -17.52
CA SER A 576 1.81 -0.91 -17.34
C SER A 576 2.88 -0.50 -18.35
N PRO A 577 4.03 0.04 -17.89
CA PRO A 577 5.21 0.20 -18.74
C PRO A 577 5.68 -1.08 -19.41
N ALA A 578 5.56 -2.22 -18.73
CA ALA A 578 6.00 -3.51 -19.25
C ALA A 578 5.15 -3.95 -20.46
N ILE A 579 3.82 -3.85 -20.38
CA ILE A 579 2.93 -4.15 -21.51
C ILE A 579 3.23 -3.25 -22.70
N ALA A 580 3.44 -1.95 -22.48
CA ALA A 580 3.80 -1.03 -23.55
C ALA A 580 5.14 -1.38 -24.22
N ARG A 581 6.16 -1.81 -23.45
CA ARG A 581 7.43 -2.32 -23.98
C ARG A 581 7.27 -3.62 -24.77
N ALA A 582 6.38 -4.49 -24.29
CA ALA A 582 6.17 -5.81 -24.87
C ALA A 582 5.24 -5.78 -26.10
N ALA A 583 4.57 -4.65 -26.39
CA ALA A 583 3.61 -4.51 -27.48
C ALA A 583 4.08 -5.07 -28.85
N PRO A 584 5.34 -4.84 -29.31
CA PRO A 584 5.80 -5.38 -30.59
C PRO A 584 5.85 -6.91 -30.66
N LEU A 585 5.90 -7.60 -29.50
CA LEU A 585 5.91 -9.08 -29.45
C LEU A 585 4.56 -9.69 -29.88
N PHE A 586 3.49 -8.89 -29.94
CA PHE A 586 2.16 -9.31 -30.39
C PHE A 586 1.85 -8.94 -31.84
N ASP A 587 2.76 -8.25 -32.55
CA ASP A 587 2.53 -7.77 -33.93
C ASP A 587 2.08 -8.88 -34.90
N PHE A 588 2.51 -10.13 -34.64
CA PHE A 588 2.15 -11.30 -35.44
C PHE A 588 0.66 -11.67 -35.39
N ALA A 589 -0.08 -11.20 -34.37
CA ALA A 589 -1.47 -11.59 -34.11
C ALA A 589 -2.46 -10.43 -34.02
N ASN A 590 -1.98 -9.18 -34.05
CA ASN A 590 -2.79 -7.98 -33.83
C ASN A 590 -2.73 -6.96 -34.99
N LEU A 591 -2.40 -7.42 -36.21
CA LEU A 591 -2.28 -6.57 -37.41
C LEU A 591 -1.16 -5.51 -37.29
N ALA A 592 -0.05 -5.88 -36.66
CA ALA A 592 1.09 -4.99 -36.39
C ALA A 592 0.68 -3.68 -35.68
N ALA A 593 -0.22 -3.80 -34.70
CA ALA A 593 -0.80 -2.67 -33.98
C ALA A 593 0.24 -1.71 -33.40
N SER A 594 1.39 -2.22 -32.91
CA SER A 594 2.42 -1.37 -32.32
C SER A 594 3.08 -0.40 -33.33
N ARG A 595 2.92 -0.66 -34.63
CA ARG A 595 3.51 0.12 -35.73
C ARG A 595 2.48 0.92 -36.52
N ASN A 596 1.20 0.79 -36.22
CA ASN A 596 0.15 1.47 -36.98
C ASN A 596 0.13 2.97 -36.64
N PRO A 597 0.20 3.88 -37.62
CA PRO A 597 0.26 5.32 -37.37
C PRO A 597 -1.04 5.90 -36.78
N LYS A 598 -2.17 5.19 -36.87
CA LYS A 598 -3.44 5.59 -36.26
C LYS A 598 -3.45 5.31 -34.75
N LEU A 599 -2.55 4.48 -34.24
CA LEU A 599 -2.52 4.04 -32.84
C LEU A 599 -1.58 4.90 -32.00
N GLN A 600 -2.10 5.41 -30.89
CA GLN A 600 -1.32 6.14 -29.89
C GLN A 600 -1.49 5.48 -28.52
N ILE A 601 -0.43 4.80 -28.06
CA ILE A 601 -0.38 4.27 -26.69
C ILE A 601 0.02 5.40 -25.75
N VAL A 602 -0.90 5.81 -24.90
CA VAL A 602 -0.70 6.78 -23.82
C VAL A 602 -0.49 6.02 -22.53
N ARG A 603 0.69 6.20 -21.93
CA ARG A 603 0.98 5.61 -20.62
C ARG A 603 0.19 6.35 -19.54
N GLY A 604 -0.65 5.64 -18.81
CA GLY A 604 -1.35 6.20 -17.65
C GLY A 604 -2.61 5.44 -17.26
N ASP A 605 -3.17 5.83 -16.12
CA ASP A 605 -4.49 5.36 -15.70
C ASP A 605 -5.57 5.77 -16.70
N ALA A 606 -6.42 4.82 -17.07
CA ALA A 606 -7.43 5.02 -18.11
C ALA A 606 -8.49 6.04 -17.72
N TYR A 607 -8.92 6.06 -16.47
CA TYR A 607 -9.91 7.02 -16.00
C TYR A 607 -9.38 8.45 -16.09
N ARG A 608 -8.18 8.68 -15.57
CA ARG A 608 -7.48 9.96 -15.66
C ARG A 608 -7.21 10.37 -17.10
N THR A 609 -6.76 9.43 -17.94
CA THR A 609 -6.45 9.70 -19.35
C THR A 609 -7.70 10.09 -20.13
N LEU A 610 -8.82 9.40 -19.90
CA LEU A 610 -10.11 9.69 -20.52
C LEU A 610 -10.66 11.04 -20.09
N GLN A 611 -10.64 11.34 -18.78
CA GLN A 611 -11.06 12.64 -18.25
C GLN A 611 -10.25 13.81 -18.82
N ARG A 612 -9.03 13.55 -19.32
CA ARG A 612 -8.10 14.57 -19.81
C ARG A 612 -7.92 14.59 -21.32
N ALA A 613 -8.51 13.64 -22.03
CA ALA A 613 -8.45 13.62 -23.48
C ALA A 613 -9.02 14.92 -24.07
N SER A 614 -8.58 15.30 -25.27
CA SER A 614 -9.14 16.43 -26.01
C SER A 614 -10.23 15.95 -26.97
N GLY A 615 -11.38 16.61 -26.91
CA GLY A 615 -12.55 16.28 -27.72
C GLY A 615 -13.27 14.98 -27.32
N PRO A 616 -14.40 14.69 -27.99
CA PRO A 616 -15.15 13.46 -27.80
C PRO A 616 -14.59 12.29 -28.62
N PHE A 617 -14.91 11.07 -28.21
CA PHE A 617 -14.67 9.83 -28.95
C PHE A 617 -15.97 9.29 -29.52
N ASP A 618 -15.91 8.73 -30.72
CA ASP A 618 -17.07 8.04 -31.30
C ASP A 618 -17.24 6.64 -30.67
N LEU A 619 -16.13 6.05 -30.23
CA LEU A 619 -16.08 4.73 -29.62
C LEU A 619 -15.20 4.71 -28.38
N ILE A 620 -15.68 4.14 -27.27
CA ILE A 620 -14.87 3.81 -26.10
C ILE A 620 -14.99 2.30 -25.88
N VAL A 621 -13.87 1.58 -26.02
CA VAL A 621 -13.80 0.13 -25.76
C VAL A 621 -12.95 -0.09 -24.52
N SER A 622 -13.52 -0.73 -23.51
CA SER A 622 -12.86 -0.91 -22.23
C SER A 622 -12.64 -2.39 -21.95
N GLU A 623 -11.37 -2.79 -21.94
CA GLU A 623 -10.93 -4.18 -21.70
C GLU A 623 -9.88 -4.25 -20.58
N PRO A 624 -10.22 -3.78 -19.36
CA PRO A 624 -9.38 -3.98 -18.21
C PRO A 624 -9.41 -5.45 -17.77
N SER A 625 -8.60 -5.75 -16.76
CA SER A 625 -8.63 -7.05 -16.10
C SER A 625 -9.94 -7.29 -15.32
N ASN A 626 -9.97 -8.36 -14.52
CA ASN A 626 -11.17 -8.74 -13.77
C ASN A 626 -11.51 -7.72 -12.65
N PRO A 627 -12.81 -7.37 -12.41
CA PRO A 627 -13.24 -6.43 -11.38
C PRO A 627 -12.74 -6.67 -9.95
N TRP A 628 -12.38 -7.91 -9.61
CA TRP A 628 -11.86 -8.26 -8.28
C TRP A 628 -10.34 -7.98 -8.13
N VAL A 629 -9.66 -7.64 -9.22
CA VAL A 629 -8.26 -7.21 -9.22
C VAL A 629 -8.17 -5.80 -8.65
N ALA A 630 -7.34 -5.62 -7.62
CA ALA A 630 -7.20 -4.33 -6.95
C ALA A 630 -6.77 -3.22 -7.93
N GLY A 631 -7.50 -2.10 -7.91
CA GLY A 631 -7.29 -0.93 -8.78
C GLY A 631 -8.13 -0.96 -10.06
N VAL A 632 -8.68 -2.11 -10.43
CA VAL A 632 -9.51 -2.30 -11.64
C VAL A 632 -10.99 -2.04 -11.37
N GLU A 633 -11.46 -2.25 -10.13
CA GLU A 633 -12.86 -2.09 -9.75
C GLU A 633 -13.42 -0.70 -10.10
N MET A 634 -12.55 0.30 -10.15
CA MET A 634 -12.88 1.67 -10.48
C MET A 634 -13.40 1.84 -11.91
N LEU A 635 -12.96 1.02 -12.85
CA LEU A 635 -13.40 1.06 -14.25
C LEU A 635 -14.82 0.48 -14.44
N TYR A 636 -15.38 -0.10 -13.38
CA TYR A 636 -16.77 -0.57 -13.31
C TYR A 636 -17.66 0.36 -12.46
N SER A 637 -17.10 1.44 -11.93
CA SER A 637 -17.82 2.41 -11.09
C SER A 637 -18.74 3.31 -11.91
N ARG A 638 -19.79 3.81 -11.26
CA ARG A 638 -20.69 4.80 -11.85
C ARG A 638 -19.93 6.05 -12.29
N GLU A 639 -18.97 6.50 -11.50
CA GLU A 639 -18.16 7.68 -11.75
C GLU A 639 -17.34 7.55 -13.04
N PHE A 640 -16.73 6.38 -13.29
CA PHE A 640 -16.03 6.12 -14.54
C PHE A 640 -16.98 6.09 -15.74
N LEU A 641 -18.13 5.43 -15.61
CA LEU A 641 -19.13 5.37 -16.69
C LEU A 641 -19.70 6.76 -17.02
N GLU A 642 -19.96 7.60 -16.02
CA GLU A 642 -20.38 8.99 -16.21
C GLU A 642 -19.32 9.80 -16.96
N ALA A 643 -18.03 9.60 -16.62
CA ALA A 643 -16.93 10.23 -17.34
C ALA A 643 -16.77 9.71 -18.77
N ALA A 644 -16.96 8.41 -19.00
CA ALA A 644 -16.96 7.83 -20.35
C ALA A 644 -18.10 8.41 -21.19
N ARG A 645 -19.33 8.45 -20.64
CA ARG A 645 -20.49 9.07 -21.29
C ARG A 645 -20.24 10.54 -21.63
N ALA A 646 -19.66 11.32 -20.72
CA ALA A 646 -19.33 12.73 -20.95
C ALA A 646 -18.29 12.94 -22.05
N ARG A 647 -17.55 11.88 -22.44
CA ARG A 647 -16.53 11.89 -23.49
C ARG A 647 -16.99 11.23 -24.79
N LEU A 648 -18.22 10.73 -24.87
CA LEU A 648 -18.76 10.22 -26.12
C LEU A 648 -19.30 11.35 -27.01
N ALA A 649 -19.10 11.21 -28.31
CA ALA A 649 -19.77 12.01 -29.31
C ALA A 649 -21.27 11.64 -29.37
N PRO A 650 -22.16 12.51 -29.90
CA PRO A 650 -23.54 12.12 -30.19
C PRO A 650 -23.58 10.86 -31.07
N GLY A 651 -24.33 9.83 -30.66
CA GLY A 651 -24.37 8.53 -31.34
C GLY A 651 -23.16 7.63 -31.10
N GLY A 652 -22.23 8.04 -30.22
CA GLY A 652 -21.09 7.25 -29.83
C GLY A 652 -21.45 6.09 -28.88
N VAL A 653 -20.61 5.06 -28.87
CA VAL A 653 -20.84 3.82 -28.12
C VAL A 653 -19.73 3.58 -27.11
N HIS A 654 -20.10 3.21 -25.89
CA HIS A 654 -19.19 2.64 -24.89
C HIS A 654 -19.43 1.15 -24.76
N ALA A 655 -18.36 0.36 -24.85
CA ALA A 655 -18.38 -1.09 -24.69
C ALA A 655 -17.37 -1.52 -23.64
N GLN A 656 -17.71 -2.52 -22.86
CA GLN A 656 -16.90 -3.01 -21.75
C GLN A 656 -16.93 -4.52 -21.72
N TRP A 657 -15.76 -5.13 -21.75
CA TRP A 657 -15.63 -6.55 -21.45
C TRP A 657 -15.88 -6.77 -19.95
N PHE A 658 -16.66 -7.80 -19.63
CA PHE A 658 -16.77 -8.36 -18.28
C PHE A 658 -16.95 -9.88 -18.38
N HIS A 659 -16.81 -10.58 -17.25
CA HIS A 659 -16.79 -12.04 -17.20
C HIS A 659 -17.80 -12.59 -16.20
N THR A 660 -18.28 -13.81 -16.45
CA THR A 660 -19.22 -14.52 -15.56
C THR A 660 -18.55 -15.62 -14.74
N TYR A 661 -17.42 -16.16 -15.20
CA TYR A 661 -16.63 -17.10 -14.40
C TYR A 661 -16.07 -16.40 -13.16
N GLU A 662 -15.88 -17.12 -12.06
CA GLU A 662 -15.30 -16.57 -10.81
C GLU A 662 -16.00 -15.30 -10.29
N SER A 663 -17.24 -15.05 -10.70
CA SER A 663 -18.07 -13.90 -10.31
C SER A 663 -19.41 -14.39 -9.79
N ASP A 664 -19.89 -13.80 -8.69
CA ASP A 664 -21.23 -14.10 -8.18
C ASP A 664 -22.31 -13.27 -8.90
N ALA A 665 -23.57 -13.72 -8.79
CA ALA A 665 -24.70 -13.05 -9.43
C ALA A 665 -24.92 -11.62 -8.91
N ALA A 666 -24.58 -11.35 -7.64
CA ALA A 666 -24.74 -10.02 -7.04
C ALA A 666 -23.77 -9.01 -7.65
N SER A 667 -22.54 -9.43 -7.94
CA SER A 667 -21.48 -8.65 -8.58
C SER A 667 -21.87 -8.32 -10.02
N ILE A 668 -22.32 -9.32 -10.78
CA ILE A 668 -22.81 -9.12 -12.16
C ILE A 668 -24.00 -8.15 -12.16
N ALA A 669 -24.98 -8.35 -11.29
CA ALA A 669 -26.13 -7.47 -11.18
C ALA A 669 -25.74 -6.04 -10.79
N THR A 670 -24.69 -5.87 -9.98
CA THR A 670 -24.15 -4.54 -9.63
C THR A 670 -23.53 -3.86 -10.83
N ILE A 671 -22.74 -4.58 -11.64
CA ILE A 671 -22.18 -4.04 -12.90
C ILE A 671 -23.32 -3.58 -13.81
N LEU A 672 -24.31 -4.44 -14.07
CA LEU A 672 -25.42 -4.11 -14.97
C LEU A 672 -26.25 -2.91 -14.47
N ARG A 673 -26.52 -2.82 -13.16
CA ARG A 673 -27.20 -1.66 -12.56
C ARG A 673 -26.40 -0.36 -12.73
N SER A 674 -25.08 -0.41 -12.63
CA SER A 674 -24.22 0.77 -12.86
C SER A 674 -24.33 1.27 -14.31
N TYR A 675 -24.47 0.36 -15.28
CA TYR A 675 -24.68 0.72 -16.69
C TYR A 675 -26.06 1.34 -16.91
N ASP A 676 -27.12 0.70 -16.41
CA ASP A 676 -28.51 1.18 -16.51
C ASP A 676 -28.69 2.57 -15.86
N ALA A 677 -27.94 2.85 -14.80
CA ALA A 677 -27.96 4.15 -14.14
C ALA A 677 -27.31 5.30 -14.96
N VAL A 678 -26.49 4.98 -15.97
CA VAL A 678 -25.69 5.97 -16.71
C VAL A 678 -26.09 6.06 -18.18
N PHE A 679 -26.39 4.93 -18.83
CA PHE A 679 -26.71 4.85 -20.25
C PHE A 679 -28.19 4.50 -20.44
N GLU A 680 -28.85 5.21 -21.36
CA GLU A 680 -30.28 5.01 -21.66
C GLU A 680 -30.57 3.66 -22.32
N HIS A 681 -29.60 3.13 -23.09
CA HIS A 681 -29.71 1.85 -23.77
C HIS A 681 -28.51 0.99 -23.42
N THR A 682 -28.78 -0.23 -22.94
CA THR A 682 -27.76 -1.21 -22.60
C THR A 682 -28.06 -2.53 -23.29
N ALA A 683 -27.03 -3.19 -23.82
CA ALA A 683 -27.13 -4.50 -24.45
C ALA A 683 -25.97 -5.37 -23.99
N VAL A 684 -26.26 -6.64 -23.70
CA VAL A 684 -25.25 -7.63 -23.28
C VAL A 684 -25.05 -8.63 -24.41
N TRP A 685 -23.81 -8.78 -24.83
CA TRP A 685 -23.40 -9.73 -25.87
C TRP A 685 -22.50 -10.78 -25.24
N TYR A 686 -22.63 -12.03 -25.67
CA TYR A 686 -21.78 -13.13 -25.21
C TYR A 686 -21.45 -14.05 -26.38
N LYS A 687 -20.27 -14.64 -26.34
CA LYS A 687 -19.85 -15.66 -27.31
C LYS A 687 -20.59 -16.97 -27.02
N LEU A 688 -21.18 -17.57 -28.05
CA LEU A 688 -21.66 -18.95 -28.00
C LEU A 688 -20.48 -19.89 -28.23
N GLY A 689 -20.01 -20.56 -27.17
CA GLY A 689 -18.95 -21.58 -27.24
C GLY A 689 -17.57 -21.02 -27.52
#